data_AF-A0A3Q9S6V8-F1
#
_entry.id   AF-A0A3Q9S6V8-F1
#
_cell.length_a   1.000
_cell.length_b   1.000
_cell.length_c   1.000
_cell.angle_alpha   90.00
_cell.angle_beta   90.00
_cell.angle_gamma   90.00
#
_symmetry.space_group_name_H-M   'P 1'
#
loop_
_entity.id
_entity.type
_entity.pdbx_description
1 polymer ?
#
loop_
_entity_poly.entity_id
_entity_poly.type
_entity_poly.pdbx_seq_one_letter_code
_entity_poly.pdbx_strand_id
1 'polypeptide(L)'
;MSFNNIDIKSSYETGQDDLIQEFYVPVLENAVSYDRIAGFFSSSCLAISAKGIVGLIKNGGKMRIIACPKINQNDVNAIYLATENPEKYLEDNLLNELQICEDVFEQQHVNALGWLVAKQLLEIKIAFVYENGKLCTGNDAIFHQKVGILCDEEGNEISFSGSINETASGWLKNIEEFKVFKSWKTEQKEYINSDIKKFHDFWNSNRKNVKMYNLPITVKKRLIEYADNFEIEKITAKQYNKNRRYNESQEKLNLFNYQKEAIKKWEKNNRKLLFQMATGTGKTRTAIGCIADVLNDEDKVLIIVSCPQGTLSMQWKEEIDKLNLGIEKSYVIDGTNTKWKSNLKELILKSEINYYTSVIVYTTHRTCSKSEFIESINMCSDRQKILFIGDEAHGLGSVVYRRGLLDRYNYRIGLSATPSRWFDESGTTVLEKYFGNDLFEFSIADALTKINPLTNETFLVNYYYKLSFVDLDDQEIEEYKKLSSDVIKMKKYAKESIEYEKRLENILYKRANIVKNANAKYEELEKIINLMNDVKDTIIFVSDEQIDEVLRILGRKKIVAHRLTQNEKTIPDIKYGGKTERMDIIDKFKTGYYKVLVAIKCLDEGIDIPSASTAILMASSTNPREYVQRIGRVIRWAPGKTRANIYDISIRPSINRIGIKELVQFERLVISKERNRLVDISTNALNNAEALELINSVLE
;
A
#
# COMPACT_ATOMS: atom_id res chain seq x y z
N MET A 1 19.62 -39.01 5.07
CA MET A 1 18.80 -38.05 5.85
C MET A 1 17.83 -38.87 6.69
N SER A 2 17.60 -38.51 7.96
CA SER A 2 16.93 -39.38 8.93
C SER A 2 15.89 -38.64 9.75
N PHE A 3 14.71 -39.25 9.92
CA PHE A 3 13.65 -38.74 10.77
C PHE A 3 14.02 -38.73 12.26
N ASN A 4 15.01 -39.52 12.67
CA ASN A 4 15.50 -39.51 14.05
C ASN A 4 16.22 -38.20 14.42
N ASN A 5 16.63 -37.41 13.42
CA ASN A 5 17.35 -36.15 13.61
C ASN A 5 16.43 -34.91 13.66
N ILE A 6 15.11 -35.10 13.51
CA ILE A 6 14.12 -34.02 13.56
C ILE A 6 13.13 -34.23 14.70
N ASP A 7 12.72 -33.15 15.34
CA ASP A 7 11.75 -33.19 16.44
C ASP A 7 10.33 -33.26 15.88
N ILE A 8 9.77 -34.47 15.85
CA ILE A 8 8.41 -34.74 15.37
C ILE A 8 7.49 -34.88 16.58
N LYS A 9 6.43 -34.07 16.70
CA LYS A 9 5.43 -34.19 17.78
C LYS A 9 4.52 -35.40 17.55
N SER A 10 3.86 -35.89 18.60
CA SER A 10 2.87 -36.98 18.49
C SER A 10 1.52 -36.51 17.92
N SER A 11 1.27 -35.20 17.94
CA SER A 11 0.09 -34.57 17.35
C SER A 11 0.39 -33.13 16.99
N TYR A 12 -0.36 -32.62 16.02
CA TYR A 12 -0.31 -31.23 15.61
C TYR A 12 -1.72 -30.69 15.42
N GLU A 13 -1.94 -29.44 15.83
CA GLU A 13 -3.25 -28.77 15.79
C GLU A 13 -3.15 -27.39 15.13
N THR A 14 -4.04 -27.11 14.18
CA THR A 14 -4.11 -25.77 13.54
C THR A 14 -4.49 -24.72 14.58
N GLY A 15 -3.74 -23.62 14.63
CA GLY A 15 -3.95 -22.55 15.61
C GLY A 15 -3.03 -22.66 16.84
N GLN A 16 -2.42 -23.83 17.07
CA GLN A 16 -1.35 -24.01 18.06
C GLN A 16 0.02 -24.21 17.39
N ASP A 17 0.06 -25.01 16.33
CA ASP A 17 1.29 -25.38 15.62
C ASP A 17 1.34 -24.80 14.19
N ASP A 18 2.53 -24.43 13.71
CA ASP A 18 2.75 -24.17 12.27
C ASP A 18 3.00 -25.48 11.55
N LEU A 19 1.93 -26.12 11.08
CA LEU A 19 1.97 -27.44 10.44
C LEU A 19 2.96 -27.53 9.28
N ILE A 20 3.14 -26.44 8.53
CA ILE A 20 4.03 -26.43 7.37
C ILE A 20 5.47 -26.49 7.85
N GLN A 21 5.86 -25.58 8.74
CA GLN A 21 7.26 -25.44 9.17
C GLN A 21 7.67 -26.47 10.22
N GLU A 22 6.73 -26.91 11.06
CA GLU A 22 7.01 -27.82 12.18
C GLU A 22 6.77 -29.30 11.83
N PHE A 23 6.10 -29.60 10.72
CA PHE A 23 5.87 -30.98 10.28
C PHE A 23 6.19 -31.20 8.79
N TYR A 24 5.45 -30.61 7.87
CA TYR A 24 5.56 -30.98 6.44
C TYR A 24 6.93 -30.70 5.84
N VAL A 25 7.50 -29.51 6.05
CA VAL A 25 8.83 -29.14 5.53
C VAL A 25 9.93 -30.04 6.09
N PRO A 26 10.15 -30.14 7.42
CA PRO A 26 11.26 -30.93 7.94
C PRO A 26 11.14 -32.41 7.61
N VAL A 27 9.93 -32.97 7.60
CA VAL A 27 9.73 -34.37 7.24
C VAL A 27 9.97 -34.59 5.74
N LEU A 28 9.37 -33.80 4.85
CA LEU A 28 9.53 -34.00 3.40
C LEU A 28 10.97 -33.74 2.93
N GLU A 29 11.72 -32.86 3.60
CA GLU A 29 13.15 -32.66 3.34
C GLU A 29 14.00 -33.88 3.68
N ASN A 30 13.55 -34.75 4.58
CA ASN A 30 14.27 -35.97 4.97
C ASN A 30 13.66 -37.24 4.36
N ALA A 31 12.55 -37.14 3.63
CA ALA A 31 11.84 -38.27 3.06
C ALA A 31 12.35 -38.66 1.66
N VAL A 32 12.21 -39.94 1.32
CA VAL A 32 12.40 -40.51 -0.03
C VAL A 32 11.13 -41.10 -0.61
N SER A 33 10.09 -41.30 0.20
CA SER A 33 8.76 -41.64 -0.30
C SER A 33 7.67 -40.93 0.48
N TYR A 34 6.58 -40.62 -0.21
CA TYR A 34 5.38 -40.06 0.39
C TYR A 34 4.10 -40.63 -0.24
N ASP A 35 3.35 -41.38 0.55
CA ASP A 35 2.05 -41.93 0.19
C ASP A 35 0.93 -41.15 0.87
N ARG A 36 -0.03 -40.64 0.10
CA ARG A 36 -1.07 -39.76 0.60
C ARG A 36 -2.47 -40.19 0.18
N ILE A 37 -3.36 -40.36 1.15
CA ILE A 37 -4.82 -40.38 0.97
C ILE A 37 -5.33 -38.99 1.32
N ALA A 38 -5.82 -38.25 0.32
CA ALA A 38 -6.08 -36.82 0.45
C ALA A 38 -7.56 -36.45 0.69
N GLY A 39 -8.48 -37.42 0.61
CA GLY A 39 -9.92 -37.15 0.62
C GLY A 39 -10.38 -36.69 -0.77
N PHE A 40 -10.76 -35.41 -0.92
CA PHE A 40 -11.28 -34.88 -2.19
C PHE A 40 -10.18 -34.41 -3.15
N PHE A 41 -10.35 -34.64 -4.44
CA PHE A 41 -9.56 -34.02 -5.50
C PHE A 41 -9.96 -32.54 -5.59
N SER A 42 -8.98 -31.62 -5.59
CA SER A 42 -9.16 -30.19 -5.83
C SER A 42 -7.81 -29.51 -6.04
N SER A 43 -7.78 -28.37 -6.73
CA SER A 43 -6.56 -27.54 -6.90
C SER A 43 -5.93 -27.18 -5.54
N SER A 44 -6.75 -26.89 -4.54
CA SER A 44 -6.30 -26.50 -3.20
C SER A 44 -5.56 -27.62 -2.44
N CYS A 45 -6.06 -28.86 -2.54
CA CYS A 45 -5.45 -30.06 -1.97
C CYS A 45 -4.08 -30.37 -2.61
N LEU A 46 -4.03 -30.20 -3.93
CA LEU A 46 -2.81 -30.31 -4.73
C LEU A 46 -1.79 -29.21 -4.37
N ALA A 47 -2.25 -27.98 -4.11
CA ALA A 47 -1.40 -26.85 -3.80
C ALA A 47 -0.63 -26.98 -2.47
N ILE A 48 -1.22 -27.59 -1.46
CA ILE A 48 -0.59 -27.70 -0.14
C ILE A 48 0.45 -28.80 -0.07
N SER A 49 0.24 -29.90 -0.80
CA SER A 49 1.21 -30.98 -0.94
C SER A 49 2.57 -30.48 -1.48
N ALA A 50 2.58 -29.38 -2.25
CA ALA A 50 3.77 -28.80 -2.86
C ALA A 50 4.75 -28.12 -1.88
N LYS A 51 4.31 -27.72 -0.67
CA LYS A 51 5.21 -27.12 0.33
C LYS A 51 6.00 -28.22 1.05
N GLY A 52 7.28 -28.32 0.74
CA GLY A 52 8.19 -29.38 1.22
C GLY A 52 8.52 -30.44 0.17
N ILE A 53 7.71 -30.56 -0.90
CA ILE A 53 7.97 -31.46 -2.04
C ILE A 53 9.31 -31.20 -2.71
N VAL A 54 9.82 -29.95 -2.66
CA VAL A 54 11.17 -29.64 -3.15
C VAL A 54 12.24 -30.47 -2.43
N GLY A 55 12.10 -30.66 -1.12
CA GLY A 55 12.96 -31.54 -0.34
C GLY A 55 12.90 -32.99 -0.82
N LEU A 56 11.68 -33.52 -0.96
CA LEU A 56 11.44 -34.86 -1.49
C LEU A 56 12.04 -35.03 -2.90
N ILE A 57 11.90 -34.02 -3.77
CA ILE A 57 12.48 -34.04 -5.14
C ILE A 57 14.00 -34.04 -5.09
N LYS A 58 14.63 -33.23 -4.23
CA LYS A 58 16.09 -33.20 -4.07
C LYS A 58 16.64 -34.56 -3.67
N ASN A 59 15.88 -35.30 -2.88
CA ASN A 59 16.25 -36.66 -2.45
C ASN A 59 15.95 -37.72 -3.52
N GLY A 60 15.45 -37.33 -4.71
CA GLY A 60 14.99 -38.27 -5.74
C GLY A 60 13.77 -39.09 -5.33
N GLY A 61 13.02 -38.61 -4.33
CA GLY A 61 11.92 -39.31 -3.74
C GLY A 61 10.67 -39.38 -4.61
N LYS A 62 9.81 -40.36 -4.32
CA LYS A 62 8.57 -40.62 -5.07
C LYS A 62 7.33 -40.35 -4.25
N MET A 63 6.27 -39.90 -4.91
CA MET A 63 5.00 -39.60 -4.28
C MET A 63 3.85 -40.39 -4.92
N ARG A 64 2.90 -40.86 -4.10
CA ARG A 64 1.67 -41.52 -4.55
C ARG A 64 0.46 -40.88 -3.89
N ILE A 65 -0.55 -40.50 -4.68
CA ILE A 65 -1.78 -39.85 -4.18
C ILE A 65 -3.01 -40.66 -4.53
N ILE A 66 -3.84 -40.94 -3.53
CA ILE A 66 -5.22 -41.40 -3.67
C ILE A 66 -6.15 -40.23 -3.38
N ALA A 67 -6.98 -39.86 -4.34
CA ALA A 67 -7.96 -38.80 -4.21
C ALA A 67 -9.34 -39.25 -4.70
N CYS A 68 -10.41 -38.64 -4.20
CA CYS A 68 -11.80 -38.93 -4.56
C CYS A 68 -12.41 -37.69 -5.23
N PRO A 69 -13.07 -37.77 -6.39
CA PRO A 69 -13.72 -36.61 -6.98
C PRO A 69 -14.99 -36.27 -6.18
N LYS A 70 -15.42 -35.01 -6.20
CA LYS A 70 -16.71 -34.63 -5.62
C LYS A 70 -17.82 -34.96 -6.63
N ILE A 71 -18.69 -35.92 -6.29
CA ILE A 71 -19.75 -36.41 -7.16
C ILE A 71 -21.12 -36.08 -6.57
N ASN A 72 -21.94 -35.35 -7.32
CA ASN A 72 -23.33 -35.02 -6.97
C ASN A 72 -24.34 -36.01 -7.62
N GLN A 73 -25.63 -35.88 -7.32
CA GLN A 73 -26.65 -36.81 -7.82
C GLN A 73 -26.85 -36.74 -9.35
N ASN A 74 -26.68 -35.57 -9.96
CA ASN A 74 -26.74 -35.42 -11.42
C ASN A 74 -25.55 -36.13 -12.08
N ASP A 75 -24.38 -36.08 -11.44
CA ASP A 75 -23.16 -36.76 -11.89
C ASP A 75 -23.33 -38.28 -11.86
N VAL A 76 -23.91 -38.82 -10.78
CA VAL A 76 -24.21 -40.26 -10.69
C VAL A 76 -25.20 -40.70 -11.77
N ASN A 77 -26.26 -39.93 -12.01
CA ASN A 77 -27.22 -40.22 -13.07
C ASN A 77 -26.55 -40.18 -14.45
N ALA A 78 -25.65 -39.22 -14.70
CA ALA A 78 -24.89 -39.13 -15.94
C ALA A 78 -23.95 -40.34 -16.13
N ILE A 79 -23.27 -40.78 -15.07
CA ILE A 79 -22.40 -41.97 -15.09
C ILE A 79 -23.20 -43.25 -15.37
N TYR A 80 -24.42 -43.39 -14.83
CA TYR A 80 -25.28 -44.54 -15.12
C TYR A 80 -25.88 -44.53 -16.52
N LEU A 81 -26.24 -43.35 -17.03
CA LEU A 81 -26.75 -43.19 -18.40
C LEU A 81 -25.65 -43.36 -19.45
N ALA A 82 -24.40 -43.08 -19.08
CA ALA A 82 -23.22 -43.23 -19.92
C ALA A 82 -22.66 -44.67 -19.90
N THR A 83 -23.52 -45.69 -20.06
CA THR A 83 -23.17 -47.12 -20.14
C THR A 83 -22.08 -47.45 -21.17
N GLU A 84 -21.59 -46.48 -21.96
CA GLU A 84 -20.45 -46.61 -22.86
C GLU A 84 -19.13 -45.97 -22.40
N ASN A 85 -19.04 -45.06 -21.40
CA ASN A 85 -17.72 -44.58 -20.93
C ASN A 85 -17.70 -43.73 -19.62
N PRO A 86 -17.60 -44.35 -18.43
CA PRO A 86 -17.40 -43.65 -17.15
C PRO A 86 -16.14 -42.79 -17.10
N GLU A 87 -15.09 -43.16 -17.84
CA GLU A 87 -13.80 -42.48 -17.86
C GLU A 87 -13.88 -41.07 -18.47
N LYS A 88 -14.72 -40.88 -19.49
CA LYS A 88 -14.88 -39.59 -20.17
C LYS A 88 -15.55 -38.56 -19.27
N TYR A 89 -16.51 -38.99 -18.46
CA TYR A 89 -17.17 -38.12 -17.50
C TYR A 89 -16.22 -37.73 -16.35
N LEU A 90 -15.40 -38.69 -15.87
CA LEU A 90 -14.34 -38.44 -14.89
C LEU A 90 -13.37 -37.36 -15.41
N GLU A 91 -12.97 -37.47 -16.67
CA GLU A 91 -12.07 -36.52 -17.33
C GLU A 91 -12.61 -35.09 -17.30
N ASP A 92 -13.86 -34.87 -17.72
CA ASP A 92 -14.48 -33.53 -17.77
C ASP A 92 -14.60 -32.90 -16.37
N ASN A 93 -14.99 -33.67 -15.35
CA ASN A 93 -15.13 -33.16 -13.99
C ASN A 93 -13.76 -32.76 -13.38
N LEU A 94 -12.74 -33.61 -13.53
CA LEU A 94 -11.38 -33.32 -13.07
C LEU A 94 -10.78 -32.10 -13.81
N LEU A 95 -11.05 -31.94 -15.10
CA LEU A 95 -10.57 -30.79 -15.88
C LEU A 95 -11.21 -29.48 -15.41
N ASN A 96 -12.52 -29.49 -15.08
CA ASN A 96 -13.20 -28.33 -14.54
C ASN A 96 -12.62 -27.90 -13.18
N GLU A 97 -12.35 -28.86 -12.29
CA GLU A 97 -11.70 -28.54 -11.00
C GLU A 97 -10.28 -27.96 -11.16
N LEU A 98 -9.57 -28.33 -12.23
CA LEU A 98 -8.26 -27.74 -12.57
C LEU A 98 -8.35 -26.37 -13.26
N GLN A 99 -9.47 -26.04 -13.91
CA GLN A 99 -9.68 -24.75 -14.58
C GLN A 99 -10.06 -23.61 -13.63
N ILE A 100 -10.62 -23.91 -12.45
CA ILE A 100 -11.07 -22.90 -11.45
C ILE A 100 -9.89 -22.27 -10.67
N CYS A 101 -8.68 -22.32 -11.23
CA CYS A 101 -7.46 -21.85 -10.57
C CYS A 101 -7.21 -20.37 -10.88
N GLU A 102 -7.88 -19.46 -10.16
CA GLU A 102 -7.72 -18.00 -10.32
C GLU A 102 -6.50 -17.43 -9.54
N ASP A 103 -5.95 -18.18 -8.58
CA ASP A 103 -4.82 -17.73 -7.74
C ASP A 103 -3.46 -18.15 -8.34
N VAL A 104 -2.59 -17.16 -8.59
CA VAL A 104 -1.23 -17.32 -9.13
C VAL A 104 -0.39 -18.35 -8.36
N PHE A 105 -0.62 -18.51 -7.05
CA PHE A 105 0.13 -19.46 -6.23
C PHE A 105 -0.43 -20.89 -6.30
N GLU A 106 -1.75 -21.07 -6.38
CA GLU A 106 -2.34 -22.39 -6.69
C GLU A 106 -1.85 -22.87 -8.05
N GLN A 107 -1.74 -21.96 -9.02
CA GLN A 107 -1.18 -22.24 -10.33
C GLN A 107 0.28 -22.71 -10.23
N GLN A 108 1.15 -22.02 -9.48
CA GLN A 108 2.55 -22.46 -9.31
C GLN A 108 2.69 -23.86 -8.70
N HIS A 109 1.79 -24.27 -7.82
CA HIS A 109 1.83 -25.59 -7.21
C HIS A 109 1.23 -26.69 -8.08
N VAL A 110 0.15 -26.38 -8.82
CA VAL A 110 -0.36 -27.26 -9.88
C VAL A 110 0.75 -27.49 -10.93
N ASN A 111 1.51 -26.46 -11.27
CA ASN A 111 2.68 -26.59 -12.14
C ASN A 111 3.76 -27.53 -11.54
N ALA A 112 4.01 -27.45 -10.23
CA ALA A 112 4.97 -28.34 -9.53
C ALA A 112 4.57 -29.82 -9.59
N LEU A 113 3.29 -30.10 -9.36
CA LEU A 113 2.76 -31.45 -9.46
C LEU A 113 2.74 -31.95 -10.90
N GLY A 114 2.41 -31.07 -11.85
CA GLY A 114 2.56 -31.33 -13.28
C GLY A 114 3.98 -31.75 -13.64
N TRP A 115 4.97 -31.07 -13.08
CA TRP A 115 6.38 -31.39 -13.27
C TRP A 115 6.73 -32.76 -12.69
N LEU A 116 6.27 -33.08 -11.47
CA LEU A 116 6.47 -34.39 -10.85
C LEU A 116 5.84 -35.53 -11.69
N VAL A 117 4.64 -35.31 -12.22
CA VAL A 117 3.96 -36.24 -13.13
C VAL A 117 4.76 -36.41 -14.42
N ALA A 118 5.29 -35.32 -14.99
CA ALA A 118 6.14 -35.35 -16.18
C ALA A 118 7.44 -36.15 -15.96
N LYS A 119 8.04 -36.02 -14.78
CA LYS A 119 9.27 -36.75 -14.37
C LYS A 119 9.03 -38.17 -13.85
N GLN A 120 7.78 -38.64 -13.83
CA GLN A 120 7.40 -39.95 -13.28
C GLN A 120 7.74 -40.13 -11.79
N LEU A 121 7.76 -39.02 -11.05
CA LEU A 121 7.99 -38.98 -9.60
C LEU A 121 6.68 -38.94 -8.81
N LEU A 122 5.56 -38.64 -9.45
CA LEU A 122 4.22 -38.65 -8.86
C LEU A 122 3.26 -39.56 -9.63
N GLU A 123 2.58 -40.44 -8.90
CA GLU A 123 1.47 -41.25 -9.40
C GLU A 123 0.17 -40.87 -8.67
N ILE A 124 -0.92 -40.68 -9.41
CA ILE A 124 -2.22 -40.31 -8.87
C ILE A 124 -3.25 -41.36 -9.29
N LYS A 125 -4.02 -41.85 -8.31
CA LYS A 125 -5.18 -42.73 -8.51
C LYS A 125 -6.43 -42.10 -7.93
N ILE A 126 -7.55 -42.32 -8.63
CA ILE A 126 -8.86 -41.78 -8.30
C ILE A 126 -9.75 -42.86 -7.69
N ALA A 127 -10.34 -42.56 -6.54
CA ALA A 127 -11.17 -43.44 -5.74
C ALA A 127 -12.65 -43.19 -5.94
N PHE A 128 -13.39 -44.28 -6.17
CA PHE A 128 -14.84 -44.28 -6.24
C PHE A 128 -15.43 -45.30 -5.28
N VAL A 129 -16.38 -44.86 -4.47
CA VAL A 129 -17.07 -45.69 -3.49
C VAL A 129 -18.32 -46.31 -4.11
N TYR A 130 -18.48 -47.62 -3.92
CA TYR A 130 -19.63 -48.39 -4.39
C TYR A 130 -20.32 -49.09 -3.22
N GLU A 131 -21.64 -49.04 -3.20
CA GLU A 131 -22.50 -49.78 -2.28
C GLU A 131 -23.50 -50.63 -3.08
N ASN A 132 -23.54 -51.93 -2.82
CA ASN A 132 -24.39 -52.88 -3.56
C ASN A 132 -24.27 -52.79 -5.09
N GLY A 133 -23.06 -52.54 -5.58
CA GLY A 133 -22.76 -52.38 -7.01
C GLY A 133 -23.12 -51.01 -7.59
N LYS A 134 -23.67 -50.11 -6.77
CA LYS A 134 -24.03 -48.74 -7.17
C LYS A 134 -23.00 -47.73 -6.71
N LEU A 135 -22.64 -46.79 -7.59
CA LEU A 135 -21.78 -45.66 -7.25
C LEU A 135 -22.48 -44.73 -6.25
N CYS A 136 -21.81 -44.42 -5.14
CA CYS A 136 -22.32 -43.53 -4.10
C CYS A 136 -22.11 -42.06 -4.48
N THR A 137 -23.06 -41.19 -4.10
CA THR A 137 -22.83 -39.73 -4.14
C THR A 137 -22.12 -39.24 -2.88
N GLY A 138 -21.60 -38.01 -2.92
CA GLY A 138 -21.03 -37.34 -1.75
C GLY A 138 -22.00 -37.16 -0.57
N ASN A 139 -23.30 -37.48 -0.71
CA ASN A 139 -24.27 -37.47 0.38
C ASN A 139 -24.52 -38.88 0.97
N ASP A 140 -24.21 -39.95 0.24
CA ASP A 140 -24.54 -41.33 0.65
C ASP A 140 -23.37 -42.00 1.38
N ALA A 141 -22.16 -41.92 0.82
CA ALA A 141 -20.95 -42.46 1.42
C ALA A 141 -19.73 -41.62 1.01
N ILE A 142 -19.00 -41.09 1.98
CA ILE A 142 -17.88 -40.18 1.72
C ILE A 142 -16.55 -40.90 1.98
N PHE A 143 -15.70 -40.95 0.95
CA PHE A 143 -14.29 -41.27 1.12
C PHE A 143 -13.56 -40.09 1.77
N HIS A 144 -13.64 -39.98 3.10
CA HIS A 144 -13.15 -38.83 3.87
C HIS A 144 -11.87 -39.13 4.67
N GLN A 145 -11.26 -40.29 4.45
CA GLN A 145 -10.03 -40.66 5.16
C GLN A 145 -8.86 -39.79 4.69
N LYS A 146 -8.04 -39.36 5.65
CA LYS A 146 -6.85 -38.56 5.40
C LYS A 146 -5.67 -39.18 6.14
N VAL A 147 -4.78 -39.78 5.37
CA VAL A 147 -3.63 -40.53 5.88
C VAL A 147 -2.44 -40.19 5.04
N GLY A 148 -1.33 -39.82 5.65
CA GLY A 148 -0.04 -39.69 4.96
C GLY A 148 0.97 -40.64 5.58
N ILE A 149 1.83 -41.23 4.75
CA ILE A 149 2.90 -42.13 5.17
C ILE A 149 4.18 -41.68 4.48
N LEU A 150 5.25 -41.46 5.24
CA LEU A 150 6.55 -41.06 4.72
C LEU A 150 7.63 -42.02 5.19
N CYS A 151 8.63 -42.23 4.35
CA CYS A 151 9.81 -43.03 4.67
C CYS A 151 11.08 -42.23 4.35
N ASP A 152 12.08 -42.30 5.22
CA ASP A 152 13.40 -41.70 5.01
C ASP A 152 14.40 -42.68 4.36
N GLU A 153 15.64 -42.24 4.15
CA GLU A 153 16.69 -43.07 3.55
C GLU A 153 17.14 -44.25 4.42
N GLU A 154 16.94 -44.16 5.74
CA GLU A 154 17.31 -45.19 6.71
C GLU A 154 16.20 -46.25 6.89
N GLY A 155 15.06 -46.08 6.23
CA GLY A 155 13.89 -46.96 6.35
C GLY A 155 13.01 -46.65 7.55
N ASN A 156 13.19 -45.52 8.21
CA ASN A 156 12.27 -45.08 9.26
C ASN A 156 11.01 -44.54 8.61
N GLU A 157 9.87 -45.11 8.99
CA GLU A 157 8.55 -44.69 8.52
C GLU A 157 7.84 -43.85 9.58
N ILE A 158 7.08 -42.86 9.12
CA ILE A 158 6.05 -42.18 9.92
C ILE A 158 4.71 -42.26 9.21
N SER A 159 3.61 -42.37 9.95
CA SER A 159 2.27 -42.10 9.43
C SER A 159 1.61 -40.97 10.19
N PHE A 160 0.72 -40.25 9.53
CA PHE A 160 -0.14 -39.27 10.16
C PHE A 160 -1.57 -39.39 9.67
N SER A 161 -2.53 -39.24 10.58
CA SER A 161 -3.95 -39.31 10.26
C SER A 161 -4.79 -38.40 11.17
N GLY A 162 -5.85 -37.82 10.61
CA GLY A 162 -6.66 -36.81 11.29
C GLY A 162 -7.74 -36.19 10.40
N SER A 163 -8.37 -35.10 10.87
CA SER A 163 -9.42 -34.40 10.14
C SER A 163 -8.89 -33.45 9.07
N ILE A 164 -7.59 -33.16 9.09
CA ILE A 164 -6.94 -32.08 8.37
C ILE A 164 -7.26 -31.99 6.88
N ASN A 165 -8.10 -31.02 6.52
CA ASN A 165 -8.24 -30.61 5.13
C ASN A 165 -7.04 -29.73 4.77
N GLU A 166 -6.18 -30.23 3.88
CA GLU A 166 -5.06 -29.50 3.28
C GLU A 166 -5.59 -28.44 2.30
N THR A 167 -6.36 -27.47 2.81
CA THR A 167 -6.85 -26.31 2.07
C THR A 167 -6.52 -25.04 2.86
N ALA A 168 -6.39 -23.90 2.15
CA ALA A 168 -6.17 -22.63 2.83
C ALA A 168 -7.28 -22.34 3.86
N SER A 169 -8.54 -22.68 3.58
CA SER A 169 -9.64 -22.55 4.55
C SER A 169 -9.55 -23.52 5.72
N GLY A 170 -9.11 -24.76 5.51
CA GLY A 170 -8.90 -25.75 6.57
C GLY A 170 -7.86 -25.33 7.59
N TRP A 171 -6.82 -24.62 7.15
CA TRP A 171 -5.76 -24.10 8.04
C TRP A 171 -6.08 -22.74 8.67
N LEU A 172 -6.92 -21.93 8.01
CA LEU A 172 -7.21 -20.55 8.41
C LEU A 172 -8.51 -20.37 9.19
N LYS A 173 -9.48 -21.29 9.04
CA LYS A 173 -10.83 -21.14 9.60
C LYS A 173 -11.28 -22.33 10.44
N ASN A 174 -10.76 -23.51 10.17
CA ASN A 174 -11.12 -24.72 10.92
C ASN A 174 -10.08 -25.00 12.00
N ILE A 175 -10.52 -25.61 13.11
CA ILE A 175 -9.64 -26.23 14.09
C ILE A 175 -9.53 -27.70 13.66
N GLU A 176 -8.39 -28.05 13.07
CA GLU A 176 -8.06 -29.37 12.55
C GLU A 176 -6.89 -29.95 13.35
N GLU A 177 -6.93 -31.26 13.58
CA GLU A 177 -5.88 -31.98 14.29
C GLU A 177 -5.48 -33.24 13.51
N PHE A 178 -4.21 -33.61 13.58
CA PHE A 178 -3.76 -34.96 13.22
C PHE A 178 -2.78 -35.54 14.22
N LYS A 179 -2.79 -36.87 14.35
CA LYS A 179 -1.84 -37.65 15.14
C LYS A 179 -0.73 -38.17 14.24
N VAL A 180 0.48 -38.31 14.80
CA VAL A 180 1.66 -38.83 14.11
C VAL A 180 2.17 -40.07 14.85
N PHE A 181 2.40 -41.13 14.09
CA PHE A 181 2.92 -42.42 14.54
C PHE A 181 4.29 -42.67 13.90
N LYS A 182 5.23 -43.21 14.68
CA LYS A 182 6.63 -43.39 14.30
C LYS A 182 7.00 -44.86 14.39
N SER A 183 7.59 -45.40 13.32
CA SER A 183 7.98 -46.83 13.25
C SER A 183 8.99 -47.26 14.31
N TRP A 184 9.86 -46.35 14.75
CA TRP A 184 10.89 -46.63 15.77
C TRP A 184 10.37 -46.58 17.22
N LYS A 185 9.08 -46.29 17.42
CA LYS A 185 8.42 -46.41 18.73
C LYS A 185 7.61 -47.70 18.78
N THR A 186 8.03 -48.64 19.63
CA THR A 186 7.46 -49.99 19.70
C THR A 186 5.95 -49.96 19.95
N GLU A 187 5.49 -49.08 20.83
CA GLU A 187 4.09 -48.87 21.17
C GLU A 187 3.25 -48.25 20.05
N GLN A 188 3.87 -47.66 19.01
CA GLN A 188 3.18 -47.03 17.89
C GLN A 188 3.13 -47.91 16.63
N LYS A 189 3.87 -49.03 16.63
CA LYS A 189 4.09 -49.88 15.44
C LYS A 189 2.81 -50.48 14.87
N GLU A 190 1.82 -50.77 15.72
CA GLU A 190 0.53 -51.30 15.25
C GLU A 190 -0.26 -50.27 14.43
N TYR A 191 -0.25 -49.00 14.85
CA TYR A 191 -0.96 -47.91 14.17
C TYR A 191 -0.36 -47.62 12.79
N ILE A 192 0.97 -47.52 12.69
CA ILE A 192 1.64 -47.26 11.41
C ILE A 192 1.44 -48.43 10.44
N ASN A 193 1.54 -49.67 10.90
CA ASN A 193 1.29 -50.85 10.06
C ASN A 193 -0.16 -50.89 9.55
N SER A 194 -1.10 -50.46 10.38
CA SER A 194 -2.51 -50.33 9.98
C SER A 194 -2.70 -49.29 8.88
N ASP A 195 -2.05 -48.14 8.99
CA ASP A 195 -2.09 -47.07 7.98
C ASP A 195 -1.41 -47.49 6.66
N ILE A 196 -0.24 -48.12 6.73
CA ILE A 196 0.48 -48.65 5.56
C ILE A 196 -0.37 -49.70 4.85
N LYS A 197 -0.89 -50.68 5.59
CA LYS A 197 -1.77 -51.71 5.04
C LYS A 197 -3.01 -51.09 4.39
N LYS A 198 -3.62 -50.10 5.04
CA LYS A 198 -4.79 -49.38 4.53
C LYS A 198 -4.49 -48.68 3.21
N PHE A 199 -3.36 -47.96 3.11
CA PHE A 199 -2.95 -47.33 1.85
C PHE A 199 -2.78 -48.37 0.73
N HIS A 200 -2.05 -49.45 0.99
CA HIS A 200 -1.84 -50.51 0.00
C HIS A 200 -3.11 -51.24 -0.40
N ASP A 201 -4.03 -51.49 0.53
CA ASP A 201 -5.34 -52.10 0.25
C ASP A 201 -6.14 -51.25 -0.73
N PHE A 202 -6.12 -49.92 -0.57
CA PHE A 202 -6.76 -49.03 -1.54
C PHE A 202 -5.97 -49.01 -2.84
N TRP A 203 -4.66 -48.73 -2.79
CA TRP A 203 -3.81 -48.56 -3.98
C TRP A 203 -3.85 -49.75 -4.96
N ASN A 204 -3.94 -50.96 -4.40
CA ASN A 204 -3.98 -52.22 -5.15
C ASN A 204 -5.41 -52.74 -5.43
N SER A 205 -6.44 -51.95 -5.12
CA SER A 205 -7.85 -52.30 -5.33
C SER A 205 -8.31 -53.56 -4.58
N ASN A 206 -7.79 -53.80 -3.37
CA ASN A 206 -8.16 -54.95 -2.54
C ASN A 206 -9.48 -54.72 -1.75
N ARG A 207 -10.02 -53.51 -1.77
CA ARG A 207 -11.27 -53.12 -1.07
C ARG A 207 -12.48 -53.35 -1.96
N LYS A 208 -13.38 -54.24 -1.56
CA LYS A 208 -14.58 -54.62 -2.35
C LYS A 208 -15.50 -53.43 -2.70
N ASN A 209 -15.57 -52.43 -1.84
CA ASN A 209 -16.47 -51.28 -1.95
C ASN A 209 -15.78 -50.03 -2.55
N VAL A 210 -14.52 -50.13 -3.00
CA VAL A 210 -13.81 -49.00 -3.61
C VAL A 210 -13.10 -49.46 -4.86
N LYS A 211 -13.38 -48.81 -6.00
CA LYS A 211 -12.63 -49.04 -7.26
C LYS A 211 -11.63 -47.92 -7.48
N MET A 212 -10.40 -48.30 -7.84
CA MET A 212 -9.33 -47.37 -8.21
C MET A 212 -9.25 -47.24 -9.72
N TYR A 213 -9.14 -45.99 -10.18
CA TYR A 213 -8.88 -45.65 -11.56
C TYR A 213 -7.56 -44.89 -11.63
N ASN A 214 -6.77 -45.13 -12.68
CA ASN A 214 -5.60 -44.30 -12.94
C ASN A 214 -6.06 -42.90 -13.37
N LEU A 215 -5.19 -41.91 -13.20
CA LEU A 215 -5.46 -40.57 -13.69
C LEU A 215 -5.67 -40.60 -15.24
N PRO A 216 -6.79 -40.06 -15.76
CA PRO A 216 -7.05 -40.02 -17.20
C PRO A 216 -5.90 -39.36 -17.97
N ILE A 217 -5.62 -39.86 -19.18
CA ILE A 217 -4.49 -39.40 -20.01
C ILE A 217 -4.59 -37.90 -20.30
N THR A 218 -5.79 -37.38 -20.59
CA THR A 218 -5.99 -35.96 -20.89
C THR A 218 -5.73 -35.07 -19.67
N VAL A 219 -6.20 -35.47 -18.49
CA VAL A 219 -5.92 -34.76 -17.22
C VAL A 219 -4.41 -34.78 -16.94
N LYS A 220 -3.75 -35.93 -17.16
CA LYS A 220 -2.31 -36.07 -17.05
C LYS A 220 -1.56 -35.13 -18.00
N LYS A 221 -1.96 -35.06 -19.28
CA LYS A 221 -1.39 -34.14 -20.26
C LYS A 221 -1.59 -32.68 -19.84
N ARG A 222 -2.78 -32.32 -19.35
CA ARG A 222 -3.08 -30.96 -18.89
C ARG A 222 -2.23 -30.54 -17.70
N LEU A 223 -2.00 -31.45 -16.75
CA LEU A 223 -1.05 -31.20 -15.65
C LEU A 223 0.37 -30.99 -16.18
N ILE A 224 0.81 -31.76 -17.17
CA ILE A 224 2.14 -31.60 -17.79
C ILE A 224 2.23 -30.26 -18.56
N GLU A 225 1.19 -29.83 -19.28
CA GLU A 225 1.15 -28.51 -19.93
C GLU A 225 1.31 -27.37 -18.93
N TYR A 226 0.70 -27.47 -17.75
CA TYR A 226 0.90 -26.50 -16.67
C TYR A 226 2.37 -26.47 -16.18
N ALA A 227 3.11 -27.58 -16.33
CA ALA A 227 4.50 -27.68 -15.93
C ALA A 227 5.50 -27.04 -16.91
N ASP A 228 5.11 -26.68 -18.13
CA ASP A 228 6.04 -26.18 -19.17
C ASP A 228 6.78 -24.89 -18.76
N ASN A 229 6.23 -24.13 -17.82
CA ASN A 229 6.84 -22.91 -17.25
C ASN A 229 7.46 -23.11 -15.85
N PHE A 230 7.53 -24.36 -15.36
CA PHE A 230 8.00 -24.68 -14.02
C PHE A 230 9.50 -25.00 -13.99
N GLU A 231 10.28 -24.14 -13.34
CA GLU A 231 11.69 -24.40 -13.04
C GLU A 231 11.86 -24.64 -11.54
N ILE A 232 12.40 -25.81 -11.19
CA ILE A 232 12.66 -26.17 -9.79
C ILE A 232 13.69 -25.22 -9.15
N GLU A 233 14.59 -24.65 -9.96
CA GLU A 233 15.56 -23.64 -9.54
C GLU A 233 14.87 -22.33 -9.09
N LYS A 234 13.71 -21.94 -9.65
CA LYS A 234 13.02 -20.69 -9.27
C LYS A 234 12.44 -20.73 -7.86
N ILE A 235 12.05 -21.91 -7.36
CA ILE A 235 11.54 -22.10 -6.00
C ILE A 235 12.69 -22.18 -4.98
N THR A 236 13.76 -22.88 -5.33
CA THR A 236 14.96 -23.01 -4.49
C THR A 236 15.79 -21.73 -4.43
N ALA A 237 15.78 -20.91 -5.48
CA ALA A 237 16.56 -19.68 -5.57
C ALA A 237 15.99 -18.51 -4.76
N LYS A 238 14.95 -18.68 -3.93
CA LYS A 238 14.50 -17.62 -3.01
C LYS A 238 15.61 -17.12 -2.07
N GLN A 239 16.58 -17.96 -1.74
CA GLN A 239 17.74 -17.57 -0.91
C GLN A 239 18.94 -17.01 -1.72
N TYR A 240 19.12 -17.40 -2.99
CA TYR A 240 20.23 -16.92 -3.84
C TYR A 240 19.88 -15.68 -4.69
N ASN A 241 18.60 -15.45 -5.02
CA ASN A 241 18.14 -14.34 -5.88
C ASN A 241 17.87 -13.02 -5.14
N LYS A 242 17.89 -12.98 -3.79
CA LYS A 242 17.67 -11.74 -3.02
C LYS A 242 18.70 -10.66 -3.35
N ASN A 243 19.99 -11.02 -3.30
CA ASN A 243 21.08 -10.09 -3.62
C ASN A 243 21.07 -9.63 -5.09
N ARG A 244 20.71 -10.52 -6.04
CA ARG A 244 20.63 -10.16 -7.47
C ARG A 244 19.46 -9.22 -7.75
N ARG A 245 18.27 -9.50 -7.20
CA ARG A 245 17.09 -8.64 -7.34
C ARG A 245 17.30 -7.30 -6.64
N TYR A 246 17.91 -7.28 -5.46
CA TYR A 246 18.27 -6.05 -4.77
C TYR A 246 19.19 -5.18 -5.62
N ASN A 247 20.26 -5.74 -6.19
CA ASN A 247 21.18 -5.01 -7.06
C ASN A 247 20.48 -4.50 -8.33
N GLU A 248 19.70 -5.34 -9.01
CA GLU A 248 18.90 -4.93 -10.18
C GLU A 248 17.86 -3.85 -9.84
N SER A 249 17.23 -3.92 -8.66
CA SER A 249 16.26 -2.92 -8.18
C SER A 249 16.93 -1.60 -7.78
N GLN A 250 18.08 -1.64 -7.11
CA GLN A 250 18.87 -0.45 -6.75
C GLN A 250 19.42 0.25 -7.99
N GLU A 251 19.88 -0.53 -8.99
CA GLU A 251 20.26 0.00 -10.30
C GLU A 251 19.07 0.63 -11.03
N LYS A 252 17.90 -0.02 -11.04
CA LYS A 252 16.68 0.58 -11.61
C LYS A 252 16.23 1.84 -10.86
N LEU A 253 16.40 1.87 -9.54
CA LEU A 253 16.02 2.99 -8.70
C LEU A 253 16.91 4.22 -8.90
N ASN A 254 18.13 4.08 -9.45
CA ASN A 254 19.06 5.17 -9.76
C ASN A 254 19.03 6.29 -8.70
N LEU A 255 19.19 5.91 -7.43
CA LEU A 255 19.06 6.84 -6.31
C LEU A 255 20.18 7.88 -6.33
N PHE A 256 19.82 9.13 -6.05
CA PHE A 256 20.77 10.22 -5.89
C PHE A 256 21.60 10.05 -4.60
N ASN A 257 22.76 10.70 -4.53
CA ASN A 257 23.67 10.58 -3.39
C ASN A 257 22.99 10.96 -2.06
N TYR A 258 22.21 12.05 -2.02
CA TYR A 258 21.49 12.43 -0.79
C TYR A 258 20.41 11.42 -0.38
N GLN A 259 19.80 10.70 -1.34
CA GLN A 259 18.84 9.64 -1.04
C GLN A 259 19.55 8.42 -0.45
N LYS A 260 20.74 8.08 -0.97
CA LYS A 260 21.61 7.05 -0.39
C LYS A 260 22.08 7.42 1.02
N GLU A 261 22.41 8.69 1.25
CA GLU A 261 22.74 9.22 2.57
C GLU A 261 21.54 9.14 3.53
N ALA A 262 20.34 9.45 3.07
CA ALA A 262 19.10 9.32 3.84
C ALA A 262 18.88 7.87 4.30
N ILE A 263 19.04 6.90 3.41
CA ILE A 263 18.91 5.47 3.72
C ILE A 263 19.96 5.04 4.75
N LYS A 264 21.24 5.42 4.56
CA LYS A 264 22.30 5.13 5.54
C LYS A 264 22.04 5.77 6.90
N LYS A 265 21.50 6.99 6.93
CA LYS A 265 21.14 7.67 8.18
C LYS A 265 19.97 6.97 8.88
N TRP A 266 19.02 6.46 8.10
CA TRP A 266 17.91 5.66 8.60
C TRP A 266 18.38 4.32 9.19
N GLU A 267 19.27 3.60 8.52
CA GLU A 267 19.91 2.38 9.03
C GLU A 267 20.60 2.63 10.39
N LYS A 268 21.42 3.70 10.48
CA LYS A 268 22.12 4.09 11.73
C LYS A 268 21.17 4.41 12.89
N ASN A 269 19.95 4.85 12.58
CA ASN A 269 18.91 5.14 13.57
C ASN A 269 17.99 3.95 13.82
N ASN A 270 18.52 2.71 13.76
CA ASN A 270 17.77 1.47 13.93
C ASN A 270 16.54 1.38 12.99
N ARG A 271 16.68 1.88 11.76
CA ARG A 271 15.62 1.91 10.75
C ARG A 271 14.35 2.63 11.21
N LYS A 272 14.54 3.71 11.97
CA LYS A 272 13.50 4.66 12.39
C LYS A 272 14.01 6.06 12.08
N LEU A 273 13.43 6.72 11.07
CA LEU A 273 13.75 8.13 10.81
C LEU A 273 12.57 8.91 10.21
N LEU A 274 12.56 10.20 10.51
CA LEU A 274 11.74 11.18 9.82
C LEU A 274 12.56 11.83 8.70
N PHE A 275 12.04 11.77 7.47
CA PHE A 275 12.63 12.40 6.29
C PHE A 275 11.88 13.71 5.99
N GLN A 276 12.53 14.84 6.30
CA GLN A 276 12.13 16.18 5.87
C GLN A 276 12.72 16.44 4.49
N MET A 277 11.90 16.38 3.45
CA MET A 277 12.38 16.59 2.09
C MET A 277 11.44 17.51 1.31
N ALA A 278 12.05 18.49 0.64
CA ALA A 278 11.35 19.41 -0.24
C ALA A 278 10.49 18.67 -1.26
N THR A 279 9.39 19.29 -1.68
CA THR A 279 8.49 18.69 -2.66
C THR A 279 9.21 18.50 -4.00
N GLY A 280 9.01 17.36 -4.66
CA GLY A 280 9.61 17.09 -5.97
C GLY A 280 11.02 16.52 -5.94
N THR A 281 11.63 16.34 -4.77
CA THR A 281 12.99 15.77 -4.61
C THR A 281 13.00 14.25 -4.42
N GLY A 282 11.95 13.54 -4.84
CA GLY A 282 11.92 12.08 -4.80
C GLY A 282 11.78 11.44 -3.41
N LYS A 283 10.90 11.99 -2.55
CA LYS A 283 10.50 11.37 -1.26
C LYS A 283 10.11 9.90 -1.42
N THR A 284 9.20 9.64 -2.34
CA THR A 284 8.70 8.29 -2.63
C THR A 284 9.84 7.36 -3.04
N ARG A 285 10.70 7.78 -3.97
CA ARG A 285 11.89 7.00 -4.39
C ARG A 285 12.84 6.68 -3.23
N THR A 286 13.04 7.62 -2.30
CA THR A 286 13.90 7.41 -1.12
C THR A 286 13.32 6.34 -0.20
N ALA A 287 12.01 6.40 0.07
CA ALA A 287 11.32 5.38 0.84
C ALA A 287 11.28 4.03 0.14
N ILE A 288 11.13 3.99 -1.19
CA ILE A 288 11.24 2.74 -1.96
C ILE A 288 12.63 2.14 -1.85
N GLY A 289 13.68 2.98 -1.82
CA GLY A 289 15.04 2.53 -1.51
C GLY A 289 15.15 1.83 -0.15
N CYS A 290 14.48 2.36 0.88
CA CYS A 290 14.39 1.72 2.20
C CYS A 290 13.56 0.42 2.17
N ILE A 291 12.48 0.36 1.37
CA ILE A 291 11.70 -0.87 1.16
C ILE A 291 12.59 -1.97 0.56
N ALA A 292 13.36 -1.62 -0.48
CA ALA A 292 14.27 -2.56 -1.13
C ALA A 292 15.35 -3.08 -0.15
N ASP A 293 15.87 -2.20 0.71
CA ASP A 293 16.80 -2.56 1.79
C ASP A 293 16.20 -3.57 2.78
N VAL A 294 14.99 -3.34 3.27
CA VAL A 294 14.30 -4.28 4.19
C VAL A 294 13.97 -5.61 3.51
N LEU A 295 13.53 -5.60 2.26
CA LEU A 295 13.23 -6.82 1.51
C LEU A 295 14.47 -7.70 1.30
N ASN A 296 15.66 -7.10 1.29
CA ASN A 296 16.91 -7.84 1.20
C ASN A 296 17.25 -8.52 2.53
N ASP A 297 17.14 -7.78 3.63
CA ASP A 297 17.53 -8.23 4.96
C ASP A 297 16.51 -9.18 5.62
N GLU A 298 15.23 -9.00 5.35
CA GLU A 298 14.17 -9.75 6.01
C GLU A 298 13.62 -10.87 5.13
N ASP A 299 13.53 -12.07 5.70
CA ASP A 299 12.88 -13.20 5.03
C ASP A 299 11.36 -13.05 4.98
N LYS A 300 10.77 -12.37 5.96
CA LYS A 300 9.33 -12.18 6.09
C LYS A 300 8.98 -10.76 6.53
N VAL A 301 8.36 -9.99 5.63
CA VAL A 301 8.02 -8.58 5.88
C VAL A 301 6.60 -8.21 5.44
N LEU A 302 5.93 -7.43 6.30
CA LEU A 302 4.73 -6.66 5.99
C LEU A 302 5.09 -5.18 5.87
N ILE A 303 4.83 -4.58 4.71
CA ILE A 303 5.05 -3.17 4.46
C ILE A 303 3.69 -2.47 4.49
N ILE A 304 3.55 -1.41 5.26
CA ILE A 304 2.34 -0.60 5.37
C ILE A 304 2.66 0.80 4.91
N VAL A 305 2.05 1.23 3.81
CA VAL A 305 2.14 2.59 3.28
C VAL A 305 0.84 3.34 3.60
N SER A 306 0.91 4.29 4.52
CA SER A 306 -0.22 5.11 4.97
C SER A 306 -0.12 6.51 4.38
N CYS A 307 -1.12 6.91 3.58
CA CYS A 307 -1.19 8.22 2.94
C CYS A 307 -2.38 9.04 3.45
N PRO A 308 -2.42 10.37 3.26
CA PRO A 308 -3.60 11.18 3.60
C PRO A 308 -4.86 10.77 2.84
N GLN A 309 -4.71 10.36 1.57
CA GLN A 309 -5.80 10.09 0.64
C GLN A 309 -5.53 8.84 -0.21
N GLY A 310 -6.61 8.20 -0.69
CA GLY A 310 -6.53 6.99 -1.51
C GLY A 310 -5.89 7.22 -2.90
N THR A 311 -6.00 8.43 -3.44
CA THR A 311 -5.34 8.82 -4.71
C THR A 311 -3.81 8.73 -4.60
N LEU A 312 -3.24 9.23 -3.49
CA LEU A 312 -1.81 9.13 -3.20
C LEU A 312 -1.39 7.67 -2.99
N SER A 313 -2.18 6.88 -2.26
CA SER A 313 -1.85 5.46 -2.03
C SER A 313 -1.83 4.66 -3.34
N MET A 314 -2.69 5.01 -4.32
CA MET A 314 -2.65 4.42 -5.66
C MET A 314 -1.41 4.83 -6.46
N GLN A 315 -0.95 6.09 -6.34
CA GLN A 315 0.30 6.53 -6.98
C GLN A 315 1.51 5.76 -6.44
N TRP A 316 1.57 5.56 -5.13
CA TRP A 316 2.57 4.71 -4.49
C TRP A 316 2.57 3.30 -5.05
N LYS A 317 1.38 2.70 -5.22
CA LYS A 317 1.22 1.38 -5.83
C LYS A 317 1.77 1.34 -7.25
N GLU A 318 1.41 2.31 -8.09
CA GLU A 318 1.89 2.37 -9.47
C GLU A 318 3.41 2.56 -9.58
N GLU A 319 4.03 3.33 -8.68
CA GLU A 319 5.49 3.52 -8.67
C GLU A 319 6.22 2.25 -8.25
N ILE A 320 5.73 1.54 -7.23
CA ILE A 320 6.34 0.30 -6.72
C ILE A 320 6.16 -0.85 -7.71
N ASP A 321 4.97 -1.00 -8.29
CA ASP A 321 4.67 -2.10 -9.22
C ASP A 321 5.58 -2.05 -10.47
N LYS A 322 6.01 -0.86 -10.91
CA LYS A 322 6.95 -0.66 -12.03
C LYS A 322 8.36 -1.18 -11.76
N LEU A 323 8.77 -1.28 -10.49
CA LEU A 323 10.16 -1.56 -10.10
C LEU A 323 10.43 -3.06 -9.89
N ASN A 324 9.39 -3.90 -9.88
CA ASN A 324 9.46 -5.34 -9.66
C ASN A 324 10.37 -5.74 -8.49
N LEU A 325 10.10 -5.18 -7.31
CA LEU A 325 10.90 -5.38 -6.08
C LEU A 325 10.81 -6.81 -5.49
N GLY A 326 10.13 -7.75 -6.17
CA GLY A 326 9.90 -9.10 -5.64
C GLY A 326 8.89 -9.17 -4.50
N ILE A 327 7.97 -8.20 -4.42
CA ILE A 327 6.83 -8.24 -3.50
C ILE A 327 5.82 -9.27 -4.02
N GLU A 328 5.48 -10.27 -3.21
CA GLU A 328 4.60 -11.37 -3.62
C GLU A 328 3.13 -10.98 -3.66
N LYS A 329 2.71 -10.09 -2.75
CA LYS A 329 1.33 -9.61 -2.71
C LYS A 329 1.23 -8.13 -2.37
N SER A 330 0.37 -7.42 -3.12
CA SER A 330 -0.04 -6.06 -2.79
C SER A 330 -1.55 -5.96 -2.59
N TYR A 331 -1.97 -5.09 -1.68
CA TYR A 331 -3.40 -4.88 -1.40
C TYR A 331 -3.72 -3.42 -1.06
N VAL A 332 -4.89 -2.95 -1.48
CA VAL A 332 -5.41 -1.62 -1.13
C VAL A 332 -6.46 -1.78 -0.02
N ILE A 333 -6.18 -1.18 1.13
CA ILE A 333 -6.98 -1.23 2.35
C ILE A 333 -7.42 0.20 2.69
N ASP A 334 -8.53 0.63 2.09
CA ASP A 334 -9.08 1.96 2.33
C ASP A 334 -10.63 1.94 2.44
N GLY A 335 -11.23 3.12 2.59
CA GLY A 335 -12.67 3.27 2.75
C GLY A 335 -13.49 2.94 1.50
N THR A 336 -12.87 2.77 0.33
CA THR A 336 -13.57 2.44 -0.92
C THR A 336 -13.87 0.94 -1.05
N ASN A 337 -13.09 0.09 -0.36
CA ASN A 337 -13.27 -1.35 -0.37
C ASN A 337 -14.09 -1.81 0.85
N THR A 338 -15.39 -2.08 0.69
CA THR A 338 -16.25 -2.51 1.80
C THR A 338 -15.81 -3.80 2.49
N LYS A 339 -15.02 -4.65 1.81
CA LYS A 339 -14.48 -5.91 2.34
C LYS A 339 -13.05 -5.78 2.87
N TRP A 340 -12.47 -4.58 2.98
CA TRP A 340 -11.07 -4.41 3.39
C TRP A 340 -10.76 -5.10 4.73
N LYS A 341 -11.71 -5.15 5.68
CA LYS A 341 -11.54 -5.79 6.99
C LYS A 341 -11.27 -7.29 6.88
N SER A 342 -12.10 -8.01 6.12
CA SER A 342 -11.91 -9.45 5.92
C SER A 342 -10.62 -9.72 5.14
N ASN A 343 -10.32 -8.87 4.16
CA ASN A 343 -9.19 -9.07 3.27
C ASN A 343 -7.86 -8.81 3.98
N LEU A 344 -7.80 -7.83 4.88
CA LEU A 344 -6.62 -7.58 5.73
C LEU A 344 -6.36 -8.77 6.66
N LYS A 345 -7.40 -9.30 7.32
CA LYS A 345 -7.26 -10.47 8.19
C LYS A 345 -6.79 -11.69 7.40
N GLU A 346 -7.39 -11.95 6.24
CA GLU A 346 -6.97 -13.04 5.36
C GLU A 346 -5.51 -12.89 4.92
N LEU A 347 -5.10 -11.69 4.53
CA LEU A 347 -3.74 -11.38 4.11
C LEU A 347 -2.71 -11.64 5.22
N ILE A 348 -3.01 -11.18 6.44
CA ILE A 348 -2.14 -11.38 7.60
C ILE A 348 -2.02 -12.87 7.91
N LEU A 349 -3.14 -13.58 8.01
CA LEU A 349 -3.10 -15.02 8.30
C LEU A 349 -2.38 -15.82 7.21
N LYS A 350 -2.60 -15.49 5.92
CA LYS A 350 -1.85 -16.06 4.80
C LYS A 350 -0.35 -15.79 4.95
N SER A 351 0.03 -14.59 5.37
CA SER A 351 1.44 -14.30 5.64
C SER A 351 1.96 -15.11 6.83
N GLU A 352 1.20 -15.26 7.92
CA GLU A 352 1.58 -16.08 9.08
C GLU A 352 1.95 -17.51 8.68
N ILE A 353 1.15 -18.18 7.84
CA ILE A 353 1.43 -19.53 7.33
C ILE A 353 2.46 -19.58 6.17
N ASN A 354 3.27 -18.54 6.02
CA ASN A 354 4.27 -18.37 4.95
C ASN A 354 3.68 -18.62 3.55
N TYR A 355 2.42 -18.27 3.33
CA TYR A 355 1.84 -18.21 1.98
C TYR A 355 2.42 -17.03 1.22
N TYR A 356 2.56 -15.89 1.90
CA TYR A 356 3.28 -14.72 1.41
C TYR A 356 4.37 -14.34 2.39
N THR A 357 5.61 -14.22 1.92
CA THR A 357 6.73 -13.75 2.74
C THR A 357 6.97 -12.25 2.58
N SER A 358 6.58 -11.66 1.44
CA SER A 358 6.65 -10.20 1.23
C SER A 358 5.29 -9.63 0.83
N VAL A 359 4.73 -8.80 1.70
CA VAL A 359 3.40 -8.22 1.51
C VAL A 359 3.46 -6.71 1.64
N ILE A 360 2.77 -5.98 0.77
CA ILE A 360 2.56 -4.54 0.89
C ILE A 360 1.08 -4.17 0.98
N VAL A 361 0.75 -3.31 1.93
CA VAL A 361 -0.58 -2.75 2.16
C VAL A 361 -0.55 -1.25 1.92
N TYR A 362 -1.36 -0.78 0.99
CA TYR A 362 -1.60 0.63 0.73
C TYR A 362 -2.87 1.07 1.46
N THR A 363 -2.78 2.07 2.32
CA THR A 363 -3.89 2.51 3.17
C THR A 363 -3.92 4.02 3.33
N THR A 364 -4.95 4.52 4.01
CA THR A 364 -5.05 5.93 4.40
C THR A 364 -4.80 6.11 5.89
N HIS A 365 -4.34 7.29 6.31
CA HIS A 365 -4.23 7.65 7.73
C HIS A 365 -5.51 7.38 8.50
N ARG A 366 -6.67 7.67 7.87
CA ARG A 366 -7.98 7.40 8.44
C ARG A 366 -8.23 5.92 8.65
N THR A 367 -7.92 5.07 7.67
CA THR A 367 -8.18 3.63 7.75
C THR A 367 -7.22 2.91 8.68
N CYS A 368 -5.92 3.23 8.64
CA CYS A 368 -4.93 2.60 9.52
C CYS A 368 -5.15 2.92 11.01
N SER A 369 -5.86 4.01 11.31
CA SER A 369 -6.19 4.44 12.66
C SER A 369 -7.49 3.84 13.22
N LYS A 370 -8.21 3.03 12.43
CA LYS A 370 -9.41 2.32 12.89
C LYS A 370 -9.03 1.13 13.78
N SER A 371 -9.88 0.83 14.76
CA SER A 371 -9.64 -0.29 15.70
C SER A 371 -9.47 -1.61 14.98
N GLU A 372 -10.26 -1.89 13.94
CA GLU A 372 -10.19 -3.17 13.23
C GLU A 372 -8.88 -3.35 12.45
N PHE A 373 -8.30 -2.24 11.94
CA PHE A 373 -6.99 -2.29 11.31
C PHE A 373 -5.91 -2.56 12.37
N ILE A 374 -5.94 -1.82 13.47
CA ILE A 374 -5.00 -1.94 14.58
C ILE A 374 -5.01 -3.34 15.18
N GLU A 375 -6.20 -3.90 15.44
CA GLU A 375 -6.39 -5.27 15.92
C GLU A 375 -5.78 -6.28 14.95
N SER A 376 -6.03 -6.12 13.65
CA SER A 376 -5.49 -7.03 12.63
C SER A 376 -3.96 -7.01 12.64
N ILE A 377 -3.33 -5.82 12.69
CA ILE A 377 -1.85 -5.75 12.73
C ILE A 377 -1.28 -6.27 14.06
N ASN A 378 -2.00 -6.09 15.17
CA ASN A 378 -1.56 -6.64 16.46
C ASN A 378 -1.64 -8.17 16.53
N MET A 379 -2.36 -8.83 15.61
CA MET A 379 -2.36 -10.29 15.47
C MET A 379 -1.10 -10.83 14.78
N CYS A 380 -0.30 -9.98 14.13
CA CYS A 380 0.95 -10.42 13.50
C CYS A 380 1.96 -10.92 14.55
N SER A 381 2.55 -12.09 14.29
CA SER A 381 3.58 -12.68 15.13
C SER A 381 4.89 -11.89 15.04
N ASP A 382 5.76 -12.04 16.06
CA ASP A 382 7.06 -11.34 16.09
C ASP A 382 8.06 -11.83 15.00
N ARG A 383 7.73 -12.97 14.36
CA ARG A 383 8.45 -13.51 13.20
C ARG A 383 8.20 -12.69 11.92
N GLN A 384 7.06 -11.99 11.84
CA GLN A 384 6.75 -11.10 10.72
C GLN A 384 7.24 -9.68 11.02
N LYS A 385 8.29 -9.22 10.35
CA LYS A 385 8.74 -7.83 10.52
C LYS A 385 7.79 -6.87 9.82
N ILE A 386 7.58 -5.71 10.44
CA ILE A 386 6.65 -4.70 9.92
C ILE A 386 7.39 -3.40 9.67
N LEU A 387 7.36 -2.94 8.41
CA LEU A 387 7.81 -1.62 8.00
C LEU A 387 6.59 -0.71 7.83
N PHE A 388 6.54 0.37 8.59
CA PHE A 388 5.50 1.40 8.45
C PHE A 388 6.05 2.66 7.81
N ILE A 389 5.37 3.12 6.77
CA ILE A 389 5.68 4.34 6.02
C ILE A 389 4.48 5.27 6.15
N GLY A 390 4.67 6.39 6.84
CA GLY A 390 3.71 7.48 6.90
C GLY A 390 4.08 8.54 5.88
N ASP A 391 3.39 8.57 4.74
CA ASP A 391 3.50 9.70 3.81
C ASP A 391 2.77 10.92 4.37
N GLU A 392 3.28 12.12 4.14
CA GLU A 392 2.76 13.36 4.76
C GLU A 392 2.58 13.22 6.31
N ALA A 393 3.61 12.67 6.96
CA ALA A 393 3.61 12.19 8.35
C ALA A 393 3.11 13.19 9.40
N HIS A 394 3.23 14.51 9.16
CA HIS A 394 2.66 15.52 10.06
C HIS A 394 1.15 15.29 10.28
N GLY A 395 0.40 14.72 9.33
CA GLY A 395 -1.02 14.39 9.47
C GLY A 395 -1.29 13.34 10.55
N LEU A 396 -0.39 12.37 10.71
CA LEU A 396 -0.49 11.28 11.69
C LEU A 396 -0.35 11.75 13.14
N GLY A 397 0.17 12.97 13.38
CA GLY A 397 0.28 13.52 14.73
C GLY A 397 -1.04 13.93 15.38
N SER A 398 -2.15 13.94 14.62
CA SER A 398 -3.47 14.33 15.16
C SER A 398 -3.98 13.31 16.20
N VAL A 399 -4.81 13.77 17.14
CA VAL A 399 -5.39 12.90 18.19
C VAL A 399 -6.10 11.67 17.62
N VAL A 400 -6.76 11.81 16.46
CA VAL A 400 -7.46 10.70 15.81
C VAL A 400 -6.47 9.77 15.10
N TYR A 401 -5.51 10.30 14.34
CA TYR A 401 -4.64 9.48 13.48
C TYR A 401 -3.42 8.90 14.19
N ARG A 402 -3.01 9.47 15.32
CA ARG A 402 -1.89 8.93 16.11
C ARG A 402 -2.13 7.50 16.61
N ARG A 403 -3.39 7.06 16.66
CA ARG A 403 -3.77 5.69 16.99
C ARG A 403 -3.19 4.65 16.03
N GLY A 404 -2.94 5.04 14.78
CA GLY A 404 -2.31 4.17 13.79
C GLY A 404 -0.79 4.05 13.95
N LEU A 405 -0.16 4.79 14.86
CA LEU A 405 1.27 4.73 15.15
C LEU A 405 1.55 3.64 16.18
N LEU A 406 1.60 2.39 15.75
CA LEU A 406 1.74 1.22 16.64
C LEU A 406 3.19 0.96 17.04
N ASP A 407 3.41 0.55 18.28
CA ASP A 407 4.76 0.23 18.76
C ASP A 407 5.35 -1.04 18.13
N ARG A 408 4.49 -1.97 17.69
CA ARG A 408 4.86 -3.23 17.01
C ARG A 408 5.57 -3.02 15.66
N TYR A 409 5.48 -1.83 15.06
CA TYR A 409 6.20 -1.55 13.81
C TYR A 409 7.70 -1.51 14.08
N ASN A 410 8.41 -2.51 13.55
CA ASN A 410 9.85 -2.69 13.72
C ASN A 410 10.62 -1.54 13.06
N TYR A 411 10.22 -1.22 11.83
CA TYR A 411 10.84 -0.20 10.99
C TYR A 411 9.85 0.92 10.69
N ARG A 412 10.32 2.16 10.69
CA ARG A 412 9.44 3.34 10.62
C ARG A 412 10.07 4.41 9.74
N ILE A 413 9.29 4.92 8.81
CA ILE A 413 9.66 6.03 7.93
C ILE A 413 8.54 7.06 7.97
N GLY A 414 8.84 8.27 8.41
CA GLY A 414 7.94 9.41 8.25
C GLY A 414 8.41 10.26 7.09
N LEU A 415 7.53 10.60 6.15
CA LEU A 415 7.86 11.49 5.02
C LEU A 415 7.11 12.80 5.19
N SER A 416 7.80 13.94 5.16
CA SER A 416 7.11 15.22 5.08
C SER A 416 7.97 16.29 4.43
N ALA A 417 7.34 17.29 3.80
CA ALA A 417 8.04 18.54 3.47
C ALA A 417 8.18 19.44 4.70
N THR A 418 7.24 19.32 5.65
CA THR A 418 7.10 20.17 6.83
C THR A 418 6.68 19.29 8.01
N PRO A 419 7.61 18.57 8.65
CA PRO A 419 7.28 17.59 9.70
C PRO A 419 6.67 18.22 10.95
N SER A 420 7.02 19.46 11.27
CA SER A 420 6.47 20.21 12.40
C SER A 420 5.00 20.59 12.16
N ARG A 421 4.11 20.20 13.07
CA ARG A 421 2.70 20.64 13.04
C ARG A 421 2.60 22.07 13.60
N TRP A 422 2.12 22.98 12.75
CA TRP A 422 1.84 24.36 13.13
C TRP A 422 0.74 24.41 14.22
N PHE A 423 1.03 25.04 15.36
CA PHE A 423 0.20 25.08 16.58
C PHE A 423 0.04 23.77 17.37
N ASP A 424 0.83 22.72 17.09
CA ASP A 424 0.74 21.44 17.80
C ASP A 424 2.13 20.85 18.09
N GLU A 425 2.85 21.50 19.02
CA GLU A 425 4.14 21.01 19.54
C GLU A 425 4.01 19.60 20.14
N SER A 426 2.85 19.30 20.74
CA SER A 426 2.57 17.99 21.33
C SER A 426 2.55 16.88 20.26
N GLY A 427 1.87 17.12 19.14
CA GLY A 427 1.81 16.21 18.00
C GLY A 427 3.16 16.09 17.28
N THR A 428 3.91 17.19 17.17
CA THR A 428 5.26 17.18 16.59
C THR A 428 6.22 16.30 17.41
N THR A 429 6.24 16.50 18.73
CA THR A 429 7.06 15.71 19.66
C THR A 429 6.71 14.21 19.59
N VAL A 430 5.42 13.88 19.42
CA VAL A 430 4.96 12.50 19.27
C VAL A 430 5.51 11.86 18.00
N LEU A 431 5.51 12.59 16.89
CA LEU A 431 6.04 12.08 15.61
C LEU A 431 7.56 11.91 15.66
N GLU A 432 8.29 12.87 16.21
CA GLU A 432 9.74 12.76 16.42
C GLU A 432 10.07 11.56 17.30
N LYS A 433 9.42 11.42 18.47
CA LYS A 433 9.65 10.25 19.33
C LYS A 433 9.30 8.92 18.65
N TYR A 434 8.26 8.91 17.82
CA TYR A 434 7.77 7.69 17.19
C TYR A 434 8.63 7.23 16.01
N PHE A 435 8.96 8.16 15.10
CA PHE A 435 9.77 7.89 13.92
C PHE A 435 11.27 7.94 14.22
N GLY A 436 11.70 8.42 15.38
CA GLY A 436 13.11 8.49 15.79
C GLY A 436 13.52 9.93 16.09
N ASN A 437 14.32 10.13 17.15
CA ASN A 437 14.74 11.45 17.63
C ASN A 437 15.75 12.17 16.71
N ASP A 438 15.89 11.72 15.46
CA ASP A 438 16.80 12.27 14.46
C ASP A 438 16.03 12.51 13.16
N LEU A 439 16.50 13.45 12.36
CA LEU A 439 15.85 13.96 11.17
C LEU A 439 16.84 13.98 10.01
N PHE A 440 16.47 13.41 8.86
CA PHE A 440 17.17 13.73 7.62
C PHE A 440 16.48 14.90 6.95
N GLU A 441 17.24 15.96 6.66
CA GLU A 441 16.73 17.15 5.99
C GLU A 441 17.34 17.31 4.59
N PHE A 442 16.46 17.53 3.61
CA PHE A 442 16.79 18.02 2.27
C PHE A 442 15.86 19.20 1.96
N SER A 443 16.33 20.40 2.27
CA SER A 443 15.54 21.63 2.27
C SER A 443 15.22 22.14 0.86
N ILE A 444 14.39 23.19 0.77
CA ILE A 444 14.17 23.91 -0.50
C ILE A 444 15.48 24.55 -0.98
N ALA A 445 16.28 25.12 -0.07
CA ALA A 445 17.59 25.69 -0.39
C ALA A 445 18.55 24.66 -1.00
N ASP A 446 18.59 23.44 -0.44
CA ASP A 446 19.36 22.33 -1.00
C ASP A 446 18.89 21.99 -2.41
N ALA A 447 17.57 21.92 -2.61
CA ALA A 447 16.98 21.54 -3.89
C ALA A 447 17.18 22.60 -4.99
N LEU A 448 17.28 23.88 -4.61
CA LEU A 448 17.57 25.00 -5.51
C LEU A 448 19.05 25.12 -5.89
N THR A 449 19.95 24.49 -5.13
CA THR A 449 21.42 24.66 -5.31
C THR A 449 22.12 23.38 -5.75
N LYS A 450 21.65 22.19 -5.32
CA LYS A 450 22.25 20.91 -5.70
C LYS A 450 21.83 20.49 -7.10
N ILE A 451 22.80 20.06 -7.89
CA ILE A 451 22.59 19.56 -9.25
C ILE A 451 21.97 18.17 -9.20
N ASN A 452 20.90 17.98 -9.98
CA ASN A 452 20.28 16.71 -10.30
C ASN A 452 21.11 16.02 -11.40
N PRO A 453 21.76 14.89 -11.09
CA PRO A 453 22.58 14.14 -12.06
C PRO A 453 21.86 13.68 -13.34
N LEU A 454 20.53 13.55 -13.32
CA LEU A 454 19.77 13.11 -14.51
C LEU A 454 19.54 14.24 -15.51
N THR A 455 19.36 15.47 -15.02
CA THR A 455 19.03 16.63 -15.85
C THR A 455 20.22 17.56 -16.05
N ASN A 456 21.29 17.41 -15.24
CA ASN A 456 22.41 18.33 -15.13
C ASN A 456 22.00 19.77 -14.76
N GLU A 457 20.81 19.90 -14.15
CA GLU A 457 20.20 21.14 -13.67
C GLU A 457 19.87 20.98 -12.18
N THR A 458 19.49 22.04 -11.47
CA THR A 458 19.08 21.92 -10.06
C THR A 458 17.77 21.14 -9.90
N PHE A 459 17.54 20.55 -8.72
CA PHE A 459 16.30 19.77 -8.46
C PHE A 459 15.02 20.62 -8.57
N LEU A 460 15.11 21.89 -8.15
CA LEU A 460 14.08 22.90 -8.31
C LEU A 460 14.65 24.09 -9.07
N VAL A 461 13.81 24.80 -9.83
CA VAL A 461 14.23 26.03 -10.50
C VAL A 461 14.14 27.22 -9.55
N ASN A 462 15.08 28.15 -9.68
CA ASN A 462 15.06 29.39 -8.93
C ASN A 462 13.82 30.23 -9.23
N TYR A 463 13.42 31.09 -8.29
CA TYR A 463 12.21 31.90 -8.44
C TYR A 463 12.38 33.33 -7.96
N TYR A 464 11.55 34.22 -8.51
CA TYR A 464 11.34 35.57 -8.01
C TYR A 464 10.08 35.61 -7.15
N TYR A 465 10.15 36.27 -6.01
CA TYR A 465 9.01 36.51 -5.13
C TYR A 465 8.58 37.98 -5.23
N LYS A 466 7.42 38.21 -5.85
CA LYS A 466 6.86 39.53 -6.15
C LYS A 466 5.66 39.78 -5.24
N LEU A 467 5.89 40.53 -4.17
CA LEU A 467 4.90 40.81 -3.15
C LEU A 467 4.18 42.14 -3.44
N SER A 468 2.85 42.12 -3.42
CA SER A 468 2.00 43.32 -3.47
C SER A 468 1.17 43.40 -2.19
N PHE A 469 1.18 44.58 -1.55
CA PHE A 469 0.30 44.89 -0.43
C PHE A 469 -0.90 45.68 -0.90
N VAL A 470 -2.10 45.18 -0.60
CA VAL A 470 -3.36 45.88 -0.87
C VAL A 470 -4.10 46.20 0.44
N ASP A 471 -4.91 47.23 0.42
CA ASP A 471 -5.69 47.68 1.57
C ASP A 471 -7.12 47.11 1.50
N LEU A 472 -7.69 46.85 2.68
CA LEU A 472 -9.13 46.61 2.81
C LEU A 472 -9.89 47.92 2.62
N ASP A 473 -11.06 47.84 2.00
CA ASP A 473 -11.95 48.99 1.86
C ASP A 473 -12.64 49.36 3.18
N ASP A 474 -13.37 50.48 3.19
CA ASP A 474 -14.01 51.00 4.40
C ASP A 474 -15.08 50.05 4.97
N GLN A 475 -15.81 49.33 4.11
CA GLN A 475 -16.85 48.39 4.52
C GLN A 475 -16.22 47.10 5.08
N GLU A 476 -15.23 46.56 4.38
CA GLU A 476 -14.47 45.37 4.78
C GLU A 476 -13.78 45.57 6.14
N ILE A 477 -13.19 46.74 6.38
CA ILE A 477 -12.53 47.06 7.66
C ILE A 477 -13.54 47.11 8.80
N GLU A 478 -14.72 47.70 8.57
CA GLU A 478 -15.73 47.81 9.62
C GLU A 478 -16.29 46.43 10.00
N GLU A 479 -16.52 45.56 9.02
CA GLU A 479 -16.90 44.17 9.28
C GLU A 479 -15.76 43.40 9.99
N TYR A 480 -14.51 43.58 9.56
CA TYR A 480 -13.35 42.97 10.20
C TYR A 480 -13.21 43.39 11.67
N LYS A 481 -13.40 44.67 12.00
CA LYS A 481 -13.39 45.19 13.38
C LYS A 481 -14.48 44.57 14.23
N LYS A 482 -15.70 44.46 13.68
CA LYS A 482 -16.85 43.87 14.37
C LYS A 482 -16.56 42.41 14.74
N LEU A 483 -16.12 41.60 13.78
CA LEU A 483 -15.77 40.19 14.03
C LEU A 483 -14.59 40.07 15.01
N SER A 484 -13.58 40.95 14.91
CA SER A 484 -12.44 40.94 15.82
C SER A 484 -12.84 41.27 17.25
N SER A 485 -13.78 42.20 17.43
CA SER A 485 -14.36 42.53 18.74
C SER A 485 -15.12 41.33 19.32
N ASP A 486 -15.86 40.59 18.49
CA ASP A 486 -16.59 39.41 18.92
C ASP A 486 -15.64 38.27 19.34
N VAL A 487 -14.49 38.10 18.66
CA VAL A 487 -13.44 37.16 19.08
C VAL A 487 -12.91 37.48 20.49
N ILE A 488 -12.65 38.76 20.79
CA ILE A 488 -12.19 39.16 22.13
C ILE A 488 -13.26 38.90 23.18
N LYS A 489 -14.52 39.28 22.90
CA LYS A 489 -15.64 39.03 23.82
C LYS A 489 -15.75 37.54 24.14
N MET A 490 -15.67 36.67 23.13
CA MET A 490 -15.74 35.23 23.34
C MET A 490 -14.60 34.71 24.21
N LYS A 491 -13.35 35.13 23.97
CA LYS A 491 -12.20 34.72 24.78
C LYS A 491 -12.33 35.01 26.29
N LYS A 492 -13.19 35.94 26.69
CA LYS A 492 -13.46 36.29 28.10
C LYS A 492 -14.47 35.35 28.78
N TYR A 493 -15.24 34.54 28.05
CA TYR A 493 -16.21 33.57 28.60
C TYR A 493 -15.64 32.14 28.70
N ALA A 494 -16.22 31.32 29.60
CA ALA A 494 -15.71 29.99 30.00
C ALA A 494 -15.41 29.04 28.82
N LYS A 495 -14.21 28.42 28.87
CA LYS A 495 -13.53 27.74 27.75
C LYS A 495 -13.91 26.26 27.52
N GLU A 496 -15.04 25.78 28.03
CA GLU A 496 -15.25 24.32 28.17
C GLU A 496 -16.57 23.81 27.58
N SER A 497 -16.98 24.32 26.41
CA SER A 497 -18.07 23.71 25.64
C SER A 497 -17.75 23.61 24.15
N ILE A 498 -18.15 22.47 23.55
CA ILE A 498 -18.04 22.20 22.10
C ILE A 498 -18.78 23.27 21.28
N GLU A 499 -19.86 23.84 21.81
CA GLU A 499 -20.64 24.89 21.15
C GLU A 499 -19.88 26.23 21.11
N TYR A 500 -19.17 26.56 22.19
CA TYR A 500 -18.30 27.74 22.24
C TYR A 500 -17.16 27.64 21.21
N GLU A 501 -16.49 26.48 21.15
CA GLU A 501 -15.40 26.24 20.18
C GLU A 501 -15.88 26.41 18.74
N LYS A 502 -16.99 25.76 18.36
CA LYS A 502 -17.59 25.89 17.03
C LYS A 502 -17.96 27.33 16.68
N ARG A 503 -18.49 28.08 17.65
CA ARG A 503 -18.89 29.47 17.44
C ARG A 503 -17.67 30.38 17.24
N LEU A 504 -16.63 30.19 18.04
CA LEU A 504 -15.37 30.92 17.90
C LEU A 504 -14.69 30.61 16.56
N GLU A 505 -14.65 29.33 16.17
CA GLU A 505 -14.11 28.89 14.88
C GLU A 505 -14.83 29.55 13.70
N ASN A 506 -16.16 29.61 13.73
CA ASN A 506 -16.94 30.29 12.70
C ASN A 506 -16.62 31.78 12.58
N ILE A 507 -16.44 32.50 13.70
CA ILE A 507 -16.07 33.92 13.68
C ILE A 507 -14.66 34.11 13.11
N LEU A 508 -13.70 33.27 13.53
CA LEU A 508 -12.34 33.30 13.00
C LEU A 508 -12.32 33.00 11.49
N TYR A 509 -13.15 32.06 11.03
CA TYR A 509 -13.32 31.73 9.62
C TYR A 509 -13.87 32.93 8.83
N LYS A 510 -14.99 33.53 9.27
CA LYS A 510 -15.58 34.72 8.63
C LYS A 510 -14.58 35.87 8.55
N ARG A 511 -13.85 36.12 9.64
CA ARG A 511 -12.84 37.18 9.68
C ARG A 511 -11.70 36.93 8.70
N ALA A 512 -11.22 35.68 8.62
CA ALA A 512 -10.19 35.31 7.65
C ALA A 512 -10.70 35.41 6.20
N ASN A 513 -11.99 35.18 5.94
CA ASN A 513 -12.57 35.30 4.60
C ASN A 513 -12.58 36.74 4.09
N ILE A 514 -12.81 37.75 4.95
CA ILE A 514 -12.69 39.17 4.56
C ILE A 514 -11.30 39.45 3.96
N VAL A 515 -10.24 39.05 4.67
CA VAL A 515 -8.85 39.23 4.21
C VAL A 515 -8.55 38.42 2.95
N LYS A 516 -9.12 37.23 2.81
CA LYS A 516 -8.92 36.38 1.61
C LYS A 516 -9.58 36.96 0.38
N ASN A 517 -10.80 37.49 0.52
CA ASN A 517 -11.70 37.87 -0.57
C ASN A 517 -11.76 39.38 -0.82
N ALA A 518 -10.86 40.14 -0.19
CA ALA A 518 -10.79 41.59 -0.30
C ALA A 518 -10.85 42.10 -1.74
N ASN A 519 -11.69 43.10 -1.99
CA ASN A 519 -11.98 43.64 -3.32
C ASN A 519 -10.71 44.13 -4.05
N ALA A 520 -9.81 44.79 -3.32
CA ALA A 520 -8.57 45.32 -3.88
C ALA A 520 -7.66 44.24 -4.49
N LYS A 521 -7.83 42.96 -4.11
CA LYS A 521 -7.05 41.85 -4.70
C LYS A 521 -7.40 41.58 -6.15
N TYR A 522 -8.65 41.81 -6.56
CA TYR A 522 -9.05 41.63 -7.95
C TYR A 522 -8.44 42.70 -8.84
N GLU A 523 -8.42 43.95 -8.38
CA GLU A 523 -7.75 45.05 -9.07
C GLU A 523 -6.24 44.80 -9.20
N GLU A 524 -5.61 44.31 -8.13
CA GLU A 524 -4.19 44.00 -8.15
C GLU A 524 -3.88 42.78 -9.04
N LEU A 525 -4.73 41.76 -9.07
CA LEU A 525 -4.65 40.66 -10.04
C LEU A 525 -4.66 41.20 -11.46
N GLU A 526 -5.57 42.12 -11.79
CA GLU A 526 -5.64 42.71 -13.12
C GLU A 526 -4.36 43.45 -13.51
N LYS A 527 -3.77 44.21 -12.57
CA LYS A 527 -2.49 44.88 -12.79
C LYS A 527 -1.37 43.87 -13.04
N ILE A 528 -1.27 42.82 -12.23
CA ILE A 528 -0.27 41.75 -12.40
C ILE A 528 -0.41 41.12 -13.78
N ILE A 529 -1.63 40.74 -14.18
CA ILE A 529 -1.90 40.13 -15.49
C ILE A 529 -1.51 41.09 -16.63
N ASN A 530 -1.81 42.38 -16.51
CA ASN A 530 -1.46 43.36 -17.54
C ASN A 530 0.06 43.60 -17.65
N LEU A 531 0.81 43.45 -16.55
CA LEU A 531 2.27 43.55 -16.53
C LEU A 531 2.96 42.29 -17.09
N MET A 532 2.24 41.18 -17.22
CA MET A 532 2.77 39.95 -17.80
C MET A 532 2.71 40.04 -19.33
N ASN A 533 3.87 39.95 -19.99
CA ASN A 533 3.97 40.00 -21.45
C ASN A 533 3.23 38.84 -22.16
N ASP A 534 3.21 37.66 -21.53
CA ASP A 534 2.50 36.46 -22.02
C ASP A 534 2.02 35.66 -20.80
N VAL A 535 0.70 35.55 -20.65
CA VAL A 535 0.08 34.83 -19.54
C VAL A 535 -0.10 33.39 -19.98
N LYS A 536 0.85 32.54 -19.59
CA LYS A 536 0.84 31.09 -19.79
C LYS A 536 1.42 30.39 -18.58
N ASP A 537 1.21 29.08 -18.51
CA ASP A 537 1.79 28.22 -17.47
C ASP A 537 1.57 28.78 -16.05
N THR A 538 0.41 29.41 -15.84
CA THR A 538 0.11 30.17 -14.62
C THR A 538 -0.94 29.45 -13.79
N ILE A 539 -0.68 29.33 -12.49
CA ILE A 539 -1.64 28.83 -11.51
C ILE A 539 -2.04 29.97 -10.58
N ILE A 540 -3.34 30.26 -10.50
CA ILE A 540 -3.88 31.26 -9.58
C ILE A 540 -4.53 30.51 -8.42
N PHE A 541 -3.99 30.70 -7.22
CA PHE A 541 -4.51 30.10 -5.99
C PHE A 541 -5.53 31.04 -5.35
N VAL A 542 -6.78 30.59 -5.34
CA VAL A 542 -7.96 31.39 -4.95
C VAL A 542 -8.76 30.70 -3.85
N SER A 543 -9.66 31.44 -3.20
CA SER A 543 -10.71 30.89 -2.34
C SER A 543 -11.88 30.38 -3.19
N ASP A 544 -12.82 29.65 -2.57
CA ASP A 544 -14.03 29.21 -3.25
C ASP A 544 -14.86 30.39 -3.81
N GLU A 545 -14.94 31.49 -3.08
CA GLU A 545 -15.71 32.69 -3.44
C GLU A 545 -15.06 33.49 -4.60
N GLN A 546 -13.75 33.34 -4.81
CA GLN A 546 -12.98 34.09 -5.80
C GLN A 546 -13.04 33.52 -7.22
N ILE A 547 -13.36 32.23 -7.39
CA ILE A 547 -13.18 31.52 -8.67
C ILE A 547 -13.91 32.22 -9.81
N ASP A 548 -15.21 32.47 -9.64
CA ASP A 548 -16.07 32.92 -10.72
C ASP A 548 -15.68 34.34 -11.17
N GLU A 549 -15.29 35.21 -10.24
CA GLU A 549 -14.79 36.55 -10.56
C GLU A 549 -13.46 36.47 -11.31
N VAL A 550 -12.51 35.66 -10.82
CA VAL A 550 -11.19 35.50 -11.45
C VAL A 550 -11.34 34.92 -12.87
N LEU A 551 -12.20 33.92 -13.07
CA LEU A 551 -12.49 33.40 -14.42
C LEU A 551 -13.10 34.47 -15.32
N ARG A 552 -13.97 35.34 -14.79
CA ARG A 552 -14.56 36.44 -15.55
C ARG A 552 -13.51 37.48 -15.95
N ILE A 553 -12.61 37.85 -15.04
CA ILE A 553 -11.47 38.74 -15.31
C ILE A 553 -10.59 38.17 -16.42
N LEU A 554 -10.23 36.88 -16.32
CA LEU A 554 -9.43 36.19 -17.34
C LEU A 554 -10.15 36.13 -18.69
N GLY A 555 -11.46 35.86 -18.68
CA GLY A 555 -12.30 35.83 -19.88
C GLY A 555 -12.39 37.19 -20.59
N ARG A 556 -12.55 38.30 -19.83
CA ARG A 556 -12.52 39.67 -20.40
C ARG A 556 -11.19 39.98 -21.08
N LYS A 557 -10.08 39.47 -20.53
CA LYS A 557 -8.73 39.59 -21.11
C LYS A 557 -8.42 38.53 -22.18
N LYS A 558 -9.41 37.73 -22.59
CA LYS A 558 -9.30 36.66 -23.60
C LYS A 558 -8.26 35.59 -23.25
N ILE A 559 -8.04 35.34 -21.96
CA ILE A 559 -7.13 34.31 -21.46
C ILE A 559 -7.93 33.02 -21.26
N VAL A 560 -7.54 31.95 -21.96
CA VAL A 560 -8.20 30.65 -21.86
C VAL A 560 -7.81 30.00 -20.52
N ALA A 561 -8.75 29.96 -19.59
CA ALA A 561 -8.54 29.47 -18.23
C ALA A 561 -9.56 28.40 -17.84
N HIS A 562 -9.21 27.55 -16.87
CA HIS A 562 -10.12 26.55 -16.32
C HIS A 562 -10.00 26.48 -14.80
N ARG A 563 -11.12 26.22 -14.12
CA ARG A 563 -11.11 25.94 -12.67
C ARG A 563 -10.59 24.54 -12.38
N LEU A 564 -9.94 24.37 -11.24
CA LEU A 564 -9.50 23.08 -10.74
C LEU A 564 -9.84 22.98 -9.25
N THR A 565 -10.91 22.25 -8.93
CA THR A 565 -11.46 22.11 -7.58
C THR A 565 -11.31 20.67 -7.07
N GLN A 566 -12.01 20.28 -5.99
CA GLN A 566 -12.10 18.85 -5.58
C GLN A 566 -13.27 18.12 -6.26
N ASN A 567 -14.15 18.85 -6.95
CA ASN A 567 -15.43 18.34 -7.43
C ASN A 567 -15.35 17.69 -8.82
N GLU A 568 -14.28 17.91 -9.58
CA GLU A 568 -14.08 17.27 -10.88
C GLU A 568 -13.94 15.76 -10.71
N LYS A 569 -14.61 15.00 -11.58
CA LYS A 569 -14.68 13.54 -11.45
C LYS A 569 -13.28 12.94 -11.47
N THR A 570 -12.95 12.17 -10.42
CA THR A 570 -11.75 11.33 -10.34
C THR A 570 -11.98 9.91 -10.88
N ILE A 571 -13.15 9.67 -11.49
CA ILE A 571 -13.52 8.40 -12.12
C ILE A 571 -13.38 8.57 -13.64
N PRO A 572 -12.75 7.61 -14.34
CA PRO A 572 -12.69 7.59 -15.79
C PRO A 572 -14.07 7.71 -16.44
N ASP A 573 -14.21 8.61 -17.41
CA ASP A 573 -15.46 8.83 -18.14
C ASP A 573 -15.18 8.68 -19.65
N ILE A 574 -16.08 8.00 -20.37
CA ILE A 574 -15.98 7.82 -21.82
C ILE A 574 -15.97 9.18 -22.52
N LYS A 575 -16.65 10.18 -21.93
CA LYS A 575 -16.65 11.57 -22.41
C LYS A 575 -15.25 12.18 -22.51
N TYR A 576 -14.30 11.72 -21.70
CA TYR A 576 -12.90 12.17 -21.68
C TYR A 576 -11.94 11.12 -22.27
N GLY A 577 -12.45 10.21 -23.12
CA GLY A 577 -11.63 9.17 -23.76
C GLY A 577 -11.11 8.12 -22.78
N GLY A 578 -11.85 7.82 -21.70
CA GLY A 578 -11.43 6.87 -20.66
C GLY A 578 -10.46 7.45 -19.63
N LYS A 579 -10.27 8.78 -19.61
CA LYS A 579 -9.54 9.50 -18.55
C LYS A 579 -10.50 10.10 -17.53
N THR A 580 -9.96 10.46 -16.36
CA THR A 580 -10.69 11.29 -15.40
C THR A 580 -10.81 12.72 -15.93
N GLU A 581 -11.87 13.44 -15.59
CA GLU A 581 -12.06 14.85 -15.95
C GLU A 581 -10.87 15.71 -15.55
N ARG A 582 -10.33 15.45 -14.36
CA ARG A 582 -9.15 16.12 -13.82
C ARG A 582 -7.90 15.89 -14.66
N MET A 583 -7.67 14.66 -15.14
CA MET A 583 -6.51 14.35 -15.99
C MET A 583 -6.61 15.05 -17.35
N ASP A 584 -7.80 15.12 -17.95
CA ASP A 584 -8.01 15.85 -19.22
C ASP A 584 -7.71 17.35 -19.07
N ILE A 585 -8.14 17.97 -17.96
CA ILE A 585 -7.83 19.39 -17.68
C ILE A 585 -6.31 19.61 -17.55
N ILE A 586 -5.62 18.72 -16.83
CA ILE A 586 -4.15 18.81 -16.66
C ILE A 586 -3.43 18.61 -17.99
N ASP A 587 -3.86 17.64 -18.81
CA ASP A 587 -3.27 17.40 -20.12
C ASP A 587 -3.47 18.61 -21.06
N LYS A 588 -4.66 19.22 -21.06
CA LYS A 588 -4.95 20.46 -21.80
C LYS A 588 -4.13 21.65 -21.31
N PHE A 589 -3.80 21.70 -20.02
CA PHE A 589 -2.88 22.70 -19.50
C PHE A 589 -1.44 22.45 -19.97
N LYS A 590 -0.96 21.19 -19.92
CA LYS A 590 0.37 20.80 -20.38
C LYS A 590 0.58 21.04 -21.88
N THR A 591 -0.44 20.88 -22.71
CA THR A 591 -0.39 21.19 -24.15
C THR A 591 -0.55 22.68 -24.45
N GLY A 592 -0.81 23.51 -23.44
CA GLY A 592 -0.96 24.96 -23.57
C GLY A 592 -2.31 25.40 -24.12
N TYR A 593 -3.32 24.53 -24.16
CA TYR A 593 -4.71 24.91 -24.47
C TYR A 593 -5.27 25.80 -23.36
N TYR A 594 -5.18 25.34 -22.11
CA TYR A 594 -5.41 26.20 -20.95
C TYR A 594 -4.12 26.93 -20.61
N LYS A 595 -4.17 28.26 -20.59
CA LYS A 595 -3.05 29.12 -20.20
C LYS A 595 -2.96 29.32 -18.69
N VAL A 596 -4.11 29.27 -18.03
CA VAL A 596 -4.25 29.51 -16.59
C VAL A 596 -5.12 28.44 -15.95
N LEU A 597 -4.67 27.93 -14.80
CA LEU A 597 -5.51 27.14 -13.90
C LEU A 597 -5.88 27.97 -12.68
N VAL A 598 -7.18 28.05 -12.39
CA VAL A 598 -7.72 28.72 -11.20
C VAL A 598 -8.03 27.64 -10.16
N ALA A 599 -7.22 27.54 -9.11
CA ALA A 599 -7.26 26.44 -8.16
C ALA A 599 -7.62 26.89 -6.75
N ILE A 600 -8.59 26.21 -6.14
CA ILE A 600 -8.83 26.22 -4.69
C ILE A 600 -7.97 25.11 -4.08
N LYS A 601 -7.50 25.22 -2.83
CA LYS A 601 -7.09 24.17 -1.83
C LYS A 601 -6.96 22.66 -2.23
N CYS A 602 -6.61 22.34 -3.47
CA CYS A 602 -6.81 21.04 -4.12
C CYS A 602 -5.59 20.61 -4.92
N LEU A 603 -4.56 21.46 -4.97
CA LEU A 603 -3.25 21.13 -5.53
C LEU A 603 -2.28 20.63 -4.46
N ASP A 604 -2.70 20.60 -3.19
CA ASP A 604 -1.84 20.36 -2.04
C ASP A 604 -1.37 18.88 -1.98
N GLU A 605 -2.16 17.93 -2.51
CA GLU A 605 -1.87 16.49 -2.39
C GLU A 605 -2.02 15.74 -3.74
N GLY A 606 -0.90 15.25 -4.29
CA GLY A 606 -0.89 14.20 -5.32
C GLY A 606 -0.96 14.60 -6.80
N ILE A 607 -0.99 15.88 -7.18
CA ILE A 607 -1.02 16.26 -8.61
C ILE A 607 0.33 16.84 -9.05
N ASP A 608 0.86 16.33 -10.16
CA ASP A 608 2.12 16.81 -10.77
C ASP A 608 1.84 17.66 -12.01
N ILE A 609 2.15 18.96 -11.91
CA ILE A 609 2.03 19.94 -13.01
C ILE A 609 3.40 20.62 -13.24
N PRO A 610 4.39 19.94 -13.83
CA PRO A 610 5.74 20.49 -13.98
C PRO A 610 5.80 21.73 -14.87
N SER A 611 4.86 21.87 -15.82
CA SER A 611 4.85 22.97 -16.80
C SER A 611 4.62 24.35 -16.19
N ALA A 612 3.96 24.43 -15.03
CA ALA A 612 3.62 25.72 -14.41
C ALA A 612 4.88 26.53 -14.03
N SER A 613 5.05 27.73 -14.57
CA SER A 613 6.17 28.64 -14.28
C SER A 613 5.80 29.86 -13.46
N THR A 614 4.50 30.13 -13.30
CA THR A 614 4.02 31.30 -12.56
C THR A 614 2.94 30.90 -11.56
N ALA A 615 3.05 31.39 -10.33
CA ALA A 615 2.01 31.29 -9.31
C ALA A 615 1.49 32.69 -8.97
N ILE A 616 0.18 32.83 -8.79
CA ILE A 616 -0.43 34.03 -8.19
C ILE A 616 -1.20 33.59 -6.95
N LEU A 617 -0.75 34.02 -5.77
CA LEU A 617 -1.36 33.73 -4.48
C LEU A 617 -2.35 34.85 -4.14
N MET A 618 -3.65 34.65 -4.42
CA MET A 618 -4.72 35.57 -4.01
C MET A 618 -5.27 35.18 -2.64
N ALA A 619 -5.55 33.88 -2.44
CA ALA A 619 -6.01 33.32 -1.17
C ALA A 619 -4.86 32.64 -0.45
N SER A 620 -4.09 33.47 0.24
CA SER A 620 -2.94 33.07 1.01
C SER A 620 -3.31 32.36 2.30
N SER A 621 -2.53 31.35 2.65
CA SER A 621 -2.66 30.58 3.90
C SER A 621 -1.39 30.78 4.72
N THR A 622 -1.54 31.06 6.02
CA THR A 622 -0.41 31.17 6.96
C THR A 622 0.14 29.80 7.40
N ASN A 623 -0.44 28.70 6.91
CA ASN A 623 0.03 27.35 7.19
C ASN A 623 1.25 27.02 6.32
N PRO A 624 2.45 26.79 6.92
CA PRO A 624 3.68 26.43 6.21
C PRO A 624 3.52 25.33 5.18
N ARG A 625 2.80 24.27 5.56
CA ARG A 625 2.55 23.14 4.69
C ARG A 625 1.89 23.56 3.37
N GLU A 626 0.82 24.36 3.45
CA GLU A 626 0.01 24.73 2.30
C GLU A 626 0.81 25.61 1.32
N TYR A 627 1.46 26.67 1.78
CA TYR A 627 2.19 27.54 0.86
C TYR A 627 3.47 26.90 0.32
N VAL A 628 4.20 26.12 1.12
CA VAL A 628 5.39 25.38 0.65
C VAL A 628 5.00 24.36 -0.42
N GLN A 629 3.91 23.61 -0.22
CA GLN A 629 3.44 22.66 -1.22
C GLN A 629 3.00 23.37 -2.51
N ARG A 630 2.26 24.49 -2.43
CA ARG A 630 1.81 25.28 -3.59
C ARG A 630 2.98 25.82 -4.41
N ILE A 631 3.94 26.47 -3.75
CA ILE A 631 5.16 26.98 -4.39
C ILE A 631 5.96 25.82 -4.97
N GLY A 632 6.08 24.73 -4.21
CA GLY A 632 6.74 23.49 -4.58
C GLY A 632 6.19 22.78 -5.81
N ARG A 633 4.98 23.12 -6.29
CA ARG A 633 4.47 22.68 -7.60
C ARG A 633 4.95 23.57 -8.74
N VAL A 634 5.12 24.87 -8.48
CA VAL A 634 5.50 25.86 -9.48
C VAL A 634 7.01 25.95 -9.66
N ILE A 635 7.82 25.63 -8.64
CA ILE A 635 9.29 25.66 -8.75
C ILE A 635 9.89 24.31 -9.19
N ARG A 636 9.06 23.34 -9.61
CA ARG A 636 9.57 22.07 -10.17
C ARG A 636 10.33 22.31 -11.45
N TRP A 637 11.39 21.54 -11.65
CA TRP A 637 12.10 21.51 -12.93
C TRP A 637 11.20 20.99 -14.07
N ALA A 638 11.35 21.60 -15.25
CA ALA A 638 10.75 21.14 -16.50
C ALA A 638 11.64 21.55 -17.68
N PRO A 639 11.64 20.81 -18.81
CA PRO A 639 12.40 21.19 -19.99
C PRO A 639 12.08 22.62 -20.47
N GLY A 640 13.10 23.44 -20.68
CA GLY A 640 12.95 24.83 -21.12
C GLY A 640 12.59 25.85 -20.04
N LYS A 641 12.38 25.41 -18.78
CA LYS A 641 12.05 26.28 -17.66
C LYS A 641 13.31 26.66 -16.88
N THR A 642 13.68 27.94 -16.95
CA THR A 642 14.89 28.45 -16.27
C THR A 642 14.59 29.07 -14.91
N ARG A 643 13.39 29.61 -14.72
CA ARG A 643 12.96 30.28 -13.49
C ARG A 643 11.45 30.28 -13.33
N ALA A 644 10.99 30.47 -12.10
CA ALA A 644 9.59 30.68 -11.77
C ALA A 644 9.31 32.10 -11.24
N ASN A 645 8.05 32.53 -11.31
CA ASN A 645 7.59 33.79 -10.70
C ASN A 645 6.46 33.49 -9.70
N ILE A 646 6.62 33.92 -8.46
CA ILE A 646 5.61 33.80 -7.42
C ILE A 646 5.10 35.21 -7.09
N TYR A 647 3.88 35.52 -7.50
CA TYR A 647 3.18 36.74 -7.12
C TYR A 647 2.33 36.47 -5.88
N ASP A 648 2.40 37.33 -4.87
CA ASP A 648 1.64 37.17 -3.63
C ASP A 648 0.92 38.47 -3.29
N ILE A 649 -0.40 38.40 -3.19
CA ILE A 649 -1.27 39.55 -2.90
C ILE A 649 -1.70 39.47 -1.43
N SER A 650 -0.94 40.16 -0.59
CA SER A 650 -1.18 40.21 0.86
C SER A 650 -1.89 41.49 1.27
N ILE A 651 -2.61 41.42 2.38
CA ILE A 651 -3.32 42.58 2.95
C ILE A 651 -2.37 43.36 3.84
N ARG A 652 -2.31 44.68 3.64
CA ARG A 652 -1.60 45.59 4.53
C ARG A 652 -2.29 45.60 5.89
N PRO A 653 -1.56 45.45 7.01
CA PRO A 653 -2.20 45.48 8.32
C PRO A 653 -2.79 46.86 8.65
N SER A 654 -4.08 46.88 8.91
CA SER A 654 -4.82 48.11 9.23
C SER A 654 -4.77 48.47 10.72
N ILE A 655 -3.64 48.24 11.43
CA ILE A 655 -3.53 48.46 12.90
C ILE A 655 -4.01 49.86 13.31
N ASN A 656 -3.57 50.88 12.58
CA ASN A 656 -3.90 52.28 12.86
C ASN A 656 -5.38 52.59 12.68
N ARG A 657 -6.10 51.81 11.85
CA ARG A 657 -7.53 51.99 11.58
C ARG A 657 -8.42 51.26 12.60
N ILE A 658 -7.88 50.33 13.38
CA ILE A 658 -8.63 49.48 14.32
C ILE A 658 -8.95 50.21 15.64
N GLY A 659 -8.11 51.15 16.07
CA GLY A 659 -8.40 52.12 17.15
C GLY A 659 -8.56 51.57 18.58
N ILE A 660 -8.77 50.27 18.77
CA ILE A 660 -9.04 49.64 20.08
C ILE A 660 -7.77 48.93 20.59
N LYS A 661 -7.22 49.36 21.74
CA LYS A 661 -5.97 48.83 22.31
C LYS A 661 -5.92 47.30 22.48
N GLU A 662 -7.01 46.69 22.96
CA GLU A 662 -7.09 45.23 23.14
C GLU A 662 -7.03 44.47 21.80
N LEU A 663 -7.61 45.04 20.72
CA LEU A 663 -7.54 44.47 19.38
C LEU A 663 -6.13 44.61 18.79
N VAL A 664 -5.43 45.71 19.04
CA VAL A 664 -4.08 45.93 18.52
C VAL A 664 -3.10 44.83 18.95
N GLN A 665 -3.15 44.38 20.22
CA GLN A 665 -2.29 43.29 20.67
C GLN A 665 -2.61 41.96 19.98
N PHE A 666 -3.90 41.67 19.79
CA PHE A 666 -4.33 40.47 19.09
C PHE A 666 -3.92 40.49 17.61
N GLU A 667 -4.05 41.65 16.94
CA GLU A 667 -3.65 41.82 15.54
C GLU A 667 -2.15 41.69 15.34
N ARG A 668 -1.32 42.15 16.29
CA ARG A 668 0.14 41.95 16.22
C ARG A 668 0.52 40.47 16.09
N LEU A 669 -0.22 39.55 16.72
CA LEU A 669 0.00 38.10 16.59
C LEU A 669 -0.43 37.55 15.22
N VAL A 670 -1.42 38.17 14.57
CA VAL A 670 -1.82 37.80 13.21
C VAL A 670 -0.77 38.29 12.21
N ILE A 671 -0.31 39.52 12.40
CA ILE A 671 0.72 40.15 11.57
C ILE A 671 2.06 39.41 11.69
N SER A 672 2.45 39.00 12.89
CA SER A 672 3.68 38.21 13.07
C SER A 672 3.63 36.88 12.33
N LYS A 673 2.46 36.22 12.29
CA LYS A 673 2.28 34.97 11.53
C LYS A 673 2.36 35.20 10.03
N GLU A 674 1.73 36.26 9.54
CA GLU A 674 1.83 36.63 8.13
C GLU A 674 3.28 37.00 7.76
N ARG A 675 3.96 37.80 8.59
CA ARG A 675 5.39 38.14 8.41
C ARG A 675 6.25 36.88 8.31
N ASN A 676 6.08 35.92 9.22
CA ASN A 676 6.86 34.67 9.19
C ASN A 676 6.67 33.92 7.87
N ARG A 677 5.44 33.85 7.34
CA ARG A 677 5.17 33.26 6.03
C ARG A 677 5.87 34.01 4.90
N LEU A 678 5.74 35.35 4.85
CA LEU A 678 6.32 36.15 3.78
C LEU A 678 7.86 36.06 3.80
N VAL A 679 8.45 36.07 4.99
CA VAL A 679 9.90 35.89 5.19
C VAL A 679 10.34 34.52 4.72
N ASP A 680 9.65 33.44 5.11
CA ASP A 680 9.98 32.07 4.69
C ASP A 680 9.99 31.93 3.16
N ILE A 681 8.96 32.46 2.49
CA ILE A 681 8.89 32.46 1.02
C ILE A 681 10.00 33.32 0.41
N SER A 682 10.30 34.49 0.98
CA SER A 682 11.34 35.39 0.46
C SER A 682 12.76 34.84 0.64
N THR A 683 13.00 34.02 1.66
CA THR A 683 14.34 33.55 2.06
C THR A 683 15.07 32.85 0.91
N ASN A 684 14.34 32.04 0.14
CA ASN A 684 14.89 31.26 -0.97
C ASN A 684 14.69 31.91 -2.36
N ALA A 685 14.18 33.14 -2.42
CA ALA A 685 13.93 33.85 -3.67
C ALA A 685 15.19 34.59 -4.19
N LEU A 686 15.32 34.74 -5.51
CA LEU A 686 16.43 35.48 -6.12
C LEU A 686 16.46 36.96 -5.73
N ASN A 687 15.28 37.56 -5.51
CA ASN A 687 15.11 38.95 -5.09
C ASN A 687 14.78 39.06 -3.58
N ASN A 688 15.36 38.18 -2.76
CA ASN A 688 15.17 38.14 -1.30
C ASN A 688 15.33 39.53 -0.66
N ALA A 689 16.41 40.26 -0.97
CA ALA A 689 16.68 41.58 -0.39
C ALA A 689 15.54 42.59 -0.62
N GLU A 690 15.05 42.70 -1.86
CA GLU A 690 13.93 43.58 -2.22
C GLU A 690 12.64 43.18 -1.49
N ALA A 691 12.37 41.87 -1.42
CA ALA A 691 11.19 41.35 -0.73
C ALA A 691 11.24 41.62 0.78
N LEU A 692 12.39 41.41 1.43
CA LEU A 692 12.57 41.68 2.86
C LEU A 692 12.46 43.17 3.19
N GLU A 693 13.00 44.05 2.36
CA GLU A 693 12.86 45.50 2.52
C GLU A 693 11.37 45.91 2.49
N LEU A 694 10.62 45.39 1.52
CA LEU A 694 9.19 45.65 1.42
C LEU A 694 8.40 45.07 2.62
N ILE A 695 8.73 43.85 3.06
CA ILE A 695 8.11 43.22 4.25
C ILE A 695 8.36 44.07 5.50
N ASN A 696 9.61 44.49 5.73
CA ASN A 696 9.99 45.26 6.90
C ASN A 696 9.33 46.65 6.88
N SER A 697 9.29 47.33 5.73
CA SER A 697 8.66 48.66 5.61
C SER A 697 7.15 48.68 5.86
N VAL A 698 6.47 47.54 5.72
CA VAL A 698 5.01 47.43 5.88
C VAL A 698 4.59 46.74 7.18
N LEU A 699 5.39 45.82 7.72
CA LEU A 699 5.06 44.97 8.87
C LEU A 699 5.94 45.21 10.11
N GLU A 700 6.84 46.20 10.11
CA GLU A 700 7.42 46.80 11.33
C GLU A 700 6.50 47.86 11.93
#